data_AF-A0A5C2S0X3-F1
#
_entry.id   AF-A0A5C2S0X3-F1
#
_cell.length_a   1.000
_cell.length_b   1.000
_cell.length_c   1.000
_cell.angle_alpha   90.00
_cell.angle_beta   90.00
_cell.angle_gamma   90.00
#
_symmetry.space_group_name_H-M   'P 1'
#
loop_
_entity.id
_entity.type
_entity.pdbx_description
1 polymer ?
#
loop_
_entity_poly.entity_id
_entity_poly.type
_entity_poly.pdbx_seq_one_letter_code
_entity_poly.pdbx_strand_id
1 'polypeptide(L)'
;MADAAFKDVPELFEVELGESLVARTESLSTFRELGPPDLVHVLKTSGRSGQRDLGSYHYVSGVDASSSASLAAYINSLTYNIEDDSGWFTKGTSWKVKNGCYCCFNAFSRVDVRVDVKIPGGVQAYVVDLRGERHEATSEIWQETFLSALLRAILYSDDPTYWLEAYRKLDPITNPEGELRFLQAAEALFMKGWQVGSDPEIQVATVVSNHLTAAIMKYFGDSGRYQYAANLFEKITAKEPEVASLLAKSYLGMNEEVKAVQIMASAIKQTPQSYTLLHVQCEFLRSKGKHEWALKLARQAVNCAPSEFVTWEKLTECYIDLGQYENALLTLNSCPMFTYNGRDAHRNLTPARVHLPPKGTIVEILPERMKTDDDEADPALLRLPAPGLRGTWARAYSLLTRLVSQIGWDELLKTRSSVFVMEEEYRMQKAQSDAHPHSAPPTKVIHEDGTVSSPKHGASDDASTRGMVSPTTSVPDEDGEGAKDDGDSEKHAPVADGLPTIRISTESAREAANGLQEVKENGVKESTSAGDSLEKPVQAAENQDGEIRQAPSQEPFSFSNKRLCERWLDNLFMVLYEDLRVWTIFRAEVAHFKTQHVAYRKTGLEWEILGDLGIRLHHKEEAKEAYQRCLDTPRYSYKPWSKLLDMYAEEGDIQRSLQAAVRVAAYQWGEYAEMTYPTQIARCFFKLGQIHGHAKIQYSLLSIGLPDPVMKIMDSYFVYGRTFKVEGYDF
;
A
#
# COMPACT_ATOMS: atom_id res chain seq x y z
N MET A 1 34.99 -6.48 -25.49
CA MET A 1 35.75 -5.46 -24.71
C MET A 1 35.45 -5.80 -23.28
N ALA A 2 36.44 -6.11 -22.46
CA ALA A 2 36.21 -6.50 -21.07
C ALA A 2 35.36 -5.44 -20.36
N ASP A 3 34.15 -5.83 -19.96
CA ASP A 3 33.24 -4.93 -19.28
C ASP A 3 33.74 -4.70 -17.84
N ALA A 4 33.48 -3.51 -17.32
CA ALA A 4 33.63 -3.24 -15.89
C ALA A 4 32.49 -3.84 -15.07
N ALA A 5 31.50 -4.45 -15.73
CA ALA A 5 30.27 -4.93 -15.13
C ALA A 5 30.45 -6.12 -14.18
N PHE A 6 29.53 -6.25 -13.22
CA PHE A 6 29.35 -7.46 -12.44
C PHE A 6 28.53 -8.49 -13.22
N LYS A 7 28.97 -9.75 -13.18
CA LYS A 7 28.34 -10.87 -13.88
C LYS A 7 26.93 -11.19 -13.37
N ASP A 8 26.76 -11.27 -12.05
CA ASP A 8 25.55 -11.80 -11.40
C ASP A 8 24.90 -10.79 -10.42
N VAL A 9 25.34 -9.52 -10.42
CA VAL A 9 24.87 -8.46 -9.50
C VAL A 9 24.39 -7.27 -10.34
N PRO A 10 23.18 -6.73 -10.10
CA PRO A 10 22.71 -5.55 -10.81
C PRO A 10 23.46 -4.31 -10.33
N GLU A 11 23.69 -3.34 -11.21
CA GLU A 11 24.35 -2.09 -10.84
C GLU A 11 23.99 -0.92 -11.73
N LEU A 12 24.10 0.27 -11.13
CA LEU A 12 23.89 1.57 -11.75
C LEU A 12 25.24 2.28 -11.80
N PHE A 13 25.72 2.62 -13.00
CA PHE A 13 26.97 3.36 -13.18
C PHE A 13 26.72 4.86 -12.97
N GLU A 14 27.58 5.48 -12.18
CA GLU A 14 27.50 6.91 -11.85
C GLU A 14 27.90 7.80 -13.04
N VAL A 15 27.31 9.00 -13.13
CA VAL A 15 27.76 10.07 -14.02
C VAL A 15 28.98 10.77 -13.41
N GLU A 16 28.90 11.13 -12.12
CA GLU A 16 30.00 11.69 -11.33
C GLU A 16 30.39 10.76 -10.17
N LEU A 17 31.70 10.53 -9.98
CA LEU A 17 32.21 9.57 -8.99
C LEU A 17 31.81 9.96 -7.55
N GLY A 18 31.01 9.12 -6.91
CA GLY A 18 30.52 9.30 -5.54
C GLY A 18 29.21 10.08 -5.43
N GLU A 19 28.55 10.43 -6.53
CA GLU A 19 27.25 11.12 -6.53
C GLU A 19 26.18 10.35 -5.72
N SER A 20 26.22 9.02 -5.74
CA SER A 20 25.30 8.17 -4.96
C SER A 20 25.46 8.36 -3.45
N LEU A 21 26.71 8.49 -2.97
CA LEU A 21 27.02 8.74 -1.56
C LEU A 21 26.68 10.17 -1.14
N VAL A 22 26.85 11.16 -2.04
CA VAL A 22 26.44 12.55 -1.79
C VAL A 22 24.91 12.63 -1.71
N ALA A 23 24.19 12.10 -2.69
CA ALA A 23 22.72 12.11 -2.72
C ALA A 23 22.10 11.37 -1.52
N ARG A 24 22.71 10.25 -1.08
CA ARG A 24 22.30 9.57 0.16
C ARG A 24 22.49 10.47 1.38
N THR A 25 23.61 11.21 1.46
CA THR A 25 23.92 12.13 2.56
C THR A 25 22.94 13.30 2.61
N GLU A 26 22.63 13.93 1.46
CA GLU A 26 21.61 14.98 1.33
C GLU A 26 20.21 14.50 1.79
N SER A 27 19.89 13.23 1.51
CA SER A 27 18.59 12.64 1.82
C SER A 27 18.44 12.22 3.29
N LEU A 28 19.51 12.15 4.10
CA LEU A 28 19.41 11.60 5.47
C LEU A 28 18.37 12.29 6.35
N SER A 29 18.24 13.62 6.21
CA SER A 29 17.29 14.43 6.99
C SER A 29 15.83 14.27 6.57
N THR A 30 15.55 13.61 5.42
CA THR A 30 14.18 13.39 4.93
C THR A 30 13.54 12.13 5.51
N PHE A 31 14.37 11.14 5.92
CA PHE A 31 13.90 9.86 6.44
C PHE A 31 13.28 9.98 7.83
N ARG A 32 12.11 9.35 8.04
CA ARG A 32 11.29 9.50 9.25
C ARG A 32 11.02 8.19 9.99
N GLU A 33 11.13 7.05 9.33
CA GLU A 33 10.85 5.72 9.86
C GLU A 33 12.10 4.83 9.79
N LEU A 34 12.00 3.66 9.16
CA LEU A 34 13.07 2.67 9.03
C LEU A 34 14.21 3.07 8.08
N GLY A 35 14.01 4.13 7.28
CA GLY A 35 14.97 4.63 6.29
C GLY A 35 15.10 3.76 5.03
N PRO A 36 15.99 4.17 4.11
CA PRO A 36 16.15 3.51 2.82
C PRO A 36 16.81 2.13 2.95
N PRO A 37 16.69 1.26 1.94
CA PRO A 37 17.57 0.11 1.78
C PRO A 37 19.06 0.48 1.87
N ASP A 38 19.88 -0.53 2.13
CA ASP A 38 21.32 -0.31 2.26
C ASP A 38 21.93 -0.03 0.88
N LEU A 39 22.84 0.94 0.81
CA LEU A 39 23.49 1.34 -0.44
C LEU A 39 24.91 0.78 -0.46
N VAL A 40 25.30 0.13 -1.56
CA VAL A 40 26.67 -0.32 -1.79
C VAL A 40 27.23 0.41 -2.99
N HIS A 41 28.26 1.22 -2.76
CA HIS A 41 29.06 1.88 -3.79
C HIS A 41 30.36 1.13 -4.01
N VAL A 42 30.82 1.04 -5.26
CA VAL A 42 32.11 0.48 -5.64
C VAL A 42 32.83 1.37 -6.64
N LEU A 43 34.15 1.45 -6.49
CA LEU A 43 35.05 2.09 -7.45
C LEU A 43 35.86 1.02 -8.18
N LYS A 44 35.72 0.94 -9.50
CA LYS A 44 36.36 -0.03 -10.37
C LYS A 44 37.50 0.63 -11.15
N THR A 45 38.65 -0.04 -11.25
CA THR A 45 39.83 0.47 -11.96
C THR A 45 40.37 -0.57 -12.94
N SER A 46 40.94 -0.11 -14.05
CA SER A 46 41.67 -0.95 -15.00
C SER A 46 43.19 -0.98 -14.77
N GLY A 47 43.70 -0.10 -13.88
CA GLY A 47 45.13 0.10 -13.65
C GLY A 47 45.91 0.65 -14.86
N ARG A 48 45.25 1.00 -15.97
CA ARG A 48 45.90 1.54 -17.18
C ARG A 48 45.94 3.07 -17.12
N SER A 49 47.13 3.64 -17.31
CA SER A 49 47.31 5.10 -17.41
C SER A 49 46.43 5.68 -18.52
N GLY A 50 45.65 6.72 -18.20
CA GLY A 50 44.73 7.39 -19.13
C GLY A 50 43.30 6.86 -19.14
N GLN A 51 43.01 5.68 -18.55
CA GLN A 51 41.63 5.28 -18.27
C GLN A 51 41.20 5.83 -16.90
N ARG A 52 39.98 6.38 -16.85
CA ARG A 52 39.37 6.83 -15.59
C ARG A 52 38.82 5.63 -14.82
N ASP A 53 38.84 5.72 -13.49
CA ASP A 53 38.08 4.80 -12.65
C ASP A 53 36.57 4.99 -12.91
N LEU A 54 35.79 3.92 -12.72
CA LEU A 54 34.33 3.92 -12.87
C LEU A 54 33.68 3.70 -11.51
N GLY A 55 32.71 4.54 -11.18
CA GLY A 55 31.84 4.39 -10.01
C GLY A 55 30.56 3.66 -10.41
N SER A 56 30.14 2.72 -9.58
CA SER A 56 28.81 2.11 -9.69
C SER A 56 28.26 1.77 -8.32
N TYR A 57 26.94 1.63 -8.23
CA TYR A 57 26.25 1.33 -7.00
C TYR A 57 25.03 0.44 -7.21
N HIS A 58 24.59 -0.20 -6.14
CA HIS A 58 23.37 -0.99 -6.09
C HIS A 58 22.77 -0.96 -4.67
N TYR A 59 21.49 -1.28 -4.56
CA TYR A 59 20.82 -1.38 -3.27
C TYR A 59 20.80 -2.84 -2.80
N VAL A 60 20.85 -3.06 -1.49
CA VAL A 60 20.80 -4.39 -0.90
C VAL A 60 19.99 -4.44 0.39
N SER A 61 19.42 -5.61 0.69
CA SER A 61 18.85 -5.94 2.00
C SER A 61 19.18 -7.39 2.36
N GLY A 62 19.19 -7.71 3.66
CA GLY A 62 19.51 -9.04 4.17
C GLY A 62 21.01 -9.36 4.35
N VAL A 63 21.90 -8.37 4.21
CA VAL A 63 23.31 -8.53 4.63
C VAL A 63 23.40 -8.37 6.15
N ASP A 64 24.25 -9.17 6.81
CA ASP A 64 24.45 -9.07 8.25
C ASP A 64 25.19 -7.77 8.63
N ALA A 65 24.43 -6.77 9.07
CA ALA A 65 24.92 -5.46 9.49
C ALA A 65 25.39 -5.42 10.96
N SER A 66 25.70 -6.56 11.60
CA SER A 66 26.18 -6.58 13.00
C SER A 66 27.64 -6.15 13.20
N SER A 67 28.42 -5.94 12.13
CA SER A 67 29.82 -5.53 12.23
C SER A 67 30.37 -4.91 10.95
N SER A 68 31.47 -4.16 11.08
CA SER A 68 32.24 -3.70 9.92
C SER A 68 32.86 -4.85 9.12
N ALA A 69 33.18 -5.97 9.76
CA ALA A 69 33.80 -7.14 9.12
C ALA A 69 32.81 -7.87 8.19
N SER A 70 31.55 -8.02 8.58
CA SER A 70 30.51 -8.65 7.75
C SER A 70 30.14 -7.79 6.55
N LEU A 71 30.00 -6.47 6.73
CA LEU A 71 29.77 -5.53 5.61
C LEU A 71 30.98 -5.45 4.66
N ALA A 72 32.21 -5.47 5.20
CA ALA A 72 33.41 -5.55 4.36
C ALA A 72 33.55 -6.89 3.62
N ALA A 73 33.11 -8.01 4.22
CA ALA A 73 33.06 -9.30 3.56
C ALA A 73 32.09 -9.30 2.37
N TYR A 74 30.96 -8.59 2.46
CA TYR A 74 30.05 -8.38 1.34
C TYR A 74 30.75 -7.65 0.18
N ILE A 75 31.41 -6.51 0.44
CA ILE A 75 32.15 -5.77 -0.62
C ILE A 75 33.26 -6.64 -1.21
N ASN A 76 34.01 -7.38 -0.38
CA ASN A 76 35.05 -8.30 -0.87
C ASN A 76 34.48 -9.42 -1.76
N SER A 77 33.26 -9.91 -1.50
CA SER A 77 32.60 -10.90 -2.36
C SER A 77 32.37 -10.38 -3.79
N LEU A 78 32.19 -9.06 -3.97
CA LEU A 78 32.02 -8.43 -5.29
C LEU A 78 33.29 -8.49 -6.15
N THR A 79 34.48 -8.65 -5.54
CA THR A 79 35.74 -8.80 -6.30
C THR A 79 35.75 -10.04 -7.19
N TYR A 80 35.05 -11.10 -6.80
CA TYR A 80 34.91 -12.35 -7.54
C TYR A 80 33.76 -12.32 -8.56
N ASN A 81 33.01 -11.21 -8.64
CA ASN A 81 31.86 -11.06 -9.51
C ASN A 81 32.12 -10.16 -10.74
N ILE A 82 33.31 -9.57 -10.90
CA ILE A 82 33.68 -8.86 -12.14
C ILE A 82 34.00 -9.89 -13.23
N GLU A 83 33.57 -9.61 -14.47
CA GLU A 83 33.91 -10.45 -15.62
C GLU A 83 35.39 -10.36 -16.01
N ASP A 84 36.14 -11.45 -15.79
CA ASP A 84 37.44 -11.64 -16.43
C ASP A 84 37.24 -12.13 -17.89
N ASP A 85 36.96 -11.21 -18.81
CA ASP A 85 36.96 -11.42 -20.28
C ASP A 85 38.40 -11.59 -20.81
N SER A 86 39.17 -12.48 -20.18
CA SER A 86 40.53 -12.87 -20.57
C SER A 86 40.52 -14.25 -21.21
N GLY A 87 39.95 -14.34 -22.42
CA GLY A 87 40.15 -15.50 -23.28
C GLY A 87 41.65 -15.78 -23.47
N TRP A 88 42.02 -17.06 -23.58
CA TRP A 88 43.42 -17.56 -23.61
C TRP A 88 44.37 -16.82 -24.59
N PHE A 89 43.83 -16.22 -25.66
CA PHE A 89 44.58 -15.50 -26.69
C PHE A 89 44.53 -13.96 -26.58
N THR A 90 43.77 -13.39 -25.65
CA THR A 90 43.57 -11.94 -25.51
C THR A 90 43.89 -11.45 -24.11
N LYS A 91 45.03 -10.76 -23.95
CA LYS A 91 45.34 -9.94 -22.75
C LYS A 91 44.44 -8.69 -22.73
N GLY A 92 43.19 -8.90 -22.37
CA GLY A 92 42.19 -7.86 -22.16
C GLY A 92 42.58 -6.87 -21.06
N THR A 93 41.75 -5.84 -20.90
CA THR A 93 41.83 -4.93 -19.76
C THR A 93 41.10 -5.57 -18.58
N SER A 94 41.79 -6.14 -17.60
CA SER A 94 41.11 -6.64 -16.40
C SER A 94 40.72 -5.51 -15.46
N TRP A 95 39.41 -5.30 -15.30
CA TRP A 95 38.84 -4.41 -14.30
C TRP A 95 38.92 -5.05 -12.91
N LYS A 96 39.08 -4.25 -11.87
CA LYS A 96 39.13 -4.70 -10.47
C LYS A 96 38.41 -3.71 -9.57
N VAL A 97 37.71 -4.20 -8.56
CA VAL A 97 37.23 -3.36 -7.46
C VAL A 97 38.46 -2.83 -6.71
N LYS A 98 38.58 -1.50 -6.66
CA LYS A 98 39.66 -0.76 -5.99
C LYS A 98 39.25 -0.38 -4.57
N ASN A 99 38.07 0.23 -4.45
CA ASN A 99 37.44 0.61 -3.19
C ASN A 99 35.95 0.24 -3.22
N GLY A 100 35.30 0.22 -2.06
CA GLY A 100 33.85 0.29 -1.94
C GLY A 100 33.39 0.95 -0.64
N CYS A 101 32.14 1.37 -0.58
CA CYS A 101 31.49 1.94 0.61
C CYS A 101 30.13 1.27 0.81
N TYR A 102 29.92 0.65 1.97
CA TYR A 102 28.63 0.10 2.38
C TYR A 102 27.95 1.09 3.33
N CYS A 103 26.73 1.53 3.04
CA CYS A 103 25.95 2.44 3.86
C CYS A 103 24.67 1.76 4.39
N CYS A 104 24.52 1.68 5.71
CA CYS A 104 23.38 1.08 6.40
C CYS A 104 22.73 2.12 7.33
N PHE A 105 21.43 2.39 7.17
CA PHE A 105 20.75 3.38 8.01
C PHE A 105 20.34 2.78 9.36
N ASN A 106 20.64 3.48 10.46
CA ASN A 106 20.15 3.18 11.79
C ASN A 106 18.93 4.08 12.10
N ALA A 107 17.76 3.47 12.22
CA ALA A 107 16.51 4.19 12.47
C ALA A 107 16.33 4.65 13.92
N PHE A 108 16.99 4.00 14.89
CA PHE A 108 16.91 4.37 16.31
C PHE A 108 17.67 5.67 16.60
N SER A 109 18.96 5.71 16.26
CA SER A 109 19.79 6.91 16.44
C SER A 109 19.74 7.90 15.27
N ARG A 110 19.08 7.54 14.15
CA ARG A 110 18.97 8.35 12.91
C ARG A 110 20.33 8.79 12.35
N VAL A 111 21.19 7.80 12.16
CA VAL A 111 22.54 7.94 11.58
C VAL A 111 22.76 6.91 10.47
N ASP A 112 23.64 7.21 9.53
CA ASP A 112 24.01 6.31 8.43
C ASP A 112 25.39 5.71 8.72
N VAL A 113 25.43 4.41 9.06
CA VAL A 113 26.67 3.69 9.33
C VAL A 113 27.35 3.37 8.01
N ARG A 114 28.62 3.77 7.87
CA ARG A 114 29.41 3.58 6.66
C ARG A 114 30.65 2.73 6.91
N VAL A 115 30.91 1.82 5.98
CA VAL A 115 32.11 0.97 5.96
C VAL A 115 32.83 1.17 4.64
N ASP A 116 33.91 1.95 4.68
CA ASP A 116 34.80 2.15 3.54
C ASP A 116 35.82 0.98 3.50
N VAL A 117 35.91 0.31 2.36
CA VAL A 117 36.85 -0.80 2.10
C VAL A 117 37.82 -0.40 1.00
N LYS A 118 39.10 -0.65 1.20
CA LYS A 118 40.17 -0.50 0.19
C LYS A 118 40.76 -1.87 -0.12
N ILE A 119 41.10 -2.10 -1.38
CA ILE A 119 41.52 -3.42 -1.86
C ILE A 119 42.88 -3.31 -2.60
N PRO A 120 43.92 -4.06 -2.18
CA PRO A 120 43.98 -4.98 -1.05
C PRO A 120 44.32 -4.29 0.29
N GLY A 121 43.36 -4.24 1.21
CA GLY A 121 43.57 -3.91 2.62
C GLY A 121 43.12 -2.50 3.04
N GLY A 122 42.50 -2.44 4.22
CA GLY A 122 41.95 -1.23 4.83
C GLY A 122 40.43 -1.30 4.92
N VAL A 123 39.91 -1.31 6.15
CA VAL A 123 38.48 -1.18 6.47
C VAL A 123 38.34 -0.04 7.47
N GLN A 124 37.52 0.95 7.17
CA GLN A 124 37.23 2.07 8.05
C GLN A 124 35.72 2.16 8.27
N ALA A 125 35.30 2.00 9.52
CA ALA A 125 33.90 2.19 9.93
C ALA A 125 33.73 3.54 10.62
N TYR A 126 32.64 4.22 10.30
CA TYR A 126 32.22 5.49 10.90
C TYR A 126 30.71 5.64 10.73
N VAL A 127 30.13 6.65 11.37
CA VAL A 127 28.71 6.98 11.20
C VAL A 127 28.60 8.42 10.69
N VAL A 128 27.59 8.68 9.87
CA VAL A 128 27.26 10.01 9.35
C VAL A 128 25.95 10.46 9.96
N ASP A 129 25.94 11.60 10.66
CA ASP A 129 24.73 12.16 11.25
C ASP A 129 23.88 12.93 10.21
N LEU A 130 22.71 13.42 10.64
CA LEU A 130 21.80 14.19 9.78
C LEU A 130 22.36 15.52 9.26
N ARG A 131 23.53 15.97 9.75
CA ARG A 131 24.27 17.16 9.28
C ARG A 131 25.42 16.79 8.34
N GLY A 132 25.67 15.51 8.10
CA GLY A 132 26.82 15.03 7.33
C GLY A 132 28.11 14.90 8.14
N GLU A 133 28.06 15.09 9.47
CA GLU A 133 29.25 15.01 10.34
C GLU A 133 29.61 13.54 10.61
N ARG A 134 30.93 13.25 10.65
CA ARG A 134 31.44 11.89 10.87
C ARG A 134 31.74 11.64 12.35
N HIS A 135 31.19 10.56 12.90
CA HIS A 135 31.41 10.12 14.29
C HIS A 135 31.86 8.65 14.35
N GLU A 136 32.26 8.18 15.53
CA GLU A 136 32.69 6.79 15.76
C GLU A 136 31.52 5.80 15.78
N ALA A 137 31.70 4.63 15.16
CA ALA A 137 30.70 3.56 15.14
C ALA A 137 30.80 2.67 16.38
N THR A 138 30.14 3.08 17.47
CA THR A 138 30.12 2.35 18.76
C THR A 138 29.38 1.02 18.68
N SER A 139 29.61 0.13 19.65
CA SER A 139 28.92 -1.17 19.74
C SER A 139 27.39 -1.05 19.86
N GLU A 140 26.89 -0.01 20.51
CA GLU A 140 25.46 0.27 20.62
C GLU A 140 24.87 0.64 19.26
N ILE A 141 25.56 1.49 18.48
CA ILE A 141 25.13 1.85 17.13
C ILE A 141 25.14 0.61 16.22
N TRP A 142 26.14 -0.27 16.32
CA TRP A 142 26.15 -1.53 15.56
C TRP A 142 24.95 -2.43 15.88
N GLN A 143 24.54 -2.53 17.15
CA GLN A 143 23.36 -3.32 17.55
C GLN A 143 22.05 -2.71 17.01
N GLU A 144 21.90 -1.39 17.08
CA GLU A 144 20.75 -0.67 16.51
C GLU A 144 20.71 -0.75 14.98
N THR A 145 21.87 -0.73 14.32
CA THR A 145 22.02 -0.84 12.86
C THR A 145 21.67 -2.24 12.37
N PHE A 146 22.18 -3.27 13.04
CA PHE A 146 21.81 -4.68 12.80
C PHE A 146 20.30 -4.87 12.87
N LEU A 147 19.66 -4.39 13.94
CA LEU A 147 18.21 -4.51 14.08
C LEU A 147 17.48 -3.70 12.98
N SER A 148 17.91 -2.46 12.71
CA SER A 148 17.31 -1.63 11.65
C SER A 148 17.35 -2.30 10.27
N ALA A 149 18.49 -2.94 9.91
CA ALA A 149 18.65 -3.68 8.66
C ALA A 149 17.73 -4.90 8.58
N LEU A 150 17.59 -5.66 9.68
CA LEU A 150 16.65 -6.78 9.76
C LEU A 150 15.19 -6.32 9.64
N LEU A 151 14.80 -5.24 10.32
CA LEU A 151 13.45 -4.68 10.25
C LEU A 151 13.09 -4.26 8.81
N ARG A 152 14.00 -3.56 8.11
CA ARG A 152 13.84 -3.24 6.68
C ARG A 152 13.70 -4.51 5.84
N ALA A 153 14.60 -5.48 5.98
CA ALA A 153 14.56 -6.71 5.19
C ALA A 153 13.27 -7.53 5.40
N ILE A 154 12.77 -7.59 6.64
CA ILE A 154 11.53 -8.30 7.00
C ILE A 154 10.28 -7.56 6.48
N LEU A 155 10.21 -6.24 6.65
CA LEU A 155 9.00 -5.48 6.30
C LEU A 155 8.92 -5.11 4.81
N TYR A 156 10.07 -4.89 4.15
CA TYR A 156 10.14 -4.46 2.74
C TYR A 156 10.25 -5.64 1.75
N SER A 157 10.14 -6.89 2.22
CA SER A 157 10.31 -8.10 1.40
C SER A 157 9.37 -8.12 0.19
N ASP A 158 8.07 -8.02 0.43
CA ASP A 158 6.99 -8.14 -0.56
C ASP A 158 6.20 -6.84 -0.78
N ASP A 159 6.56 -5.72 -0.15
CA ASP A 159 5.85 -4.44 -0.32
C ASP A 159 6.31 -3.72 -1.61
N PRO A 160 5.42 -3.55 -2.63
CA PRO A 160 5.76 -2.89 -3.89
C PRO A 160 6.13 -1.41 -3.73
N THR A 161 5.80 -0.79 -2.60
CA THR A 161 6.13 0.62 -2.30
C THR A 161 7.64 0.86 -2.23
N TYR A 162 8.43 -0.17 -1.92
CA TYR A 162 9.90 -0.11 -1.84
C TYR A 162 10.59 -0.71 -3.09
N TRP A 163 9.94 -0.65 -4.26
CA TRP A 163 10.61 -0.99 -5.52
C TRP A 163 11.69 0.05 -5.85
N LEU A 164 12.88 -0.43 -6.19
CA LEU A 164 14.04 0.36 -6.62
C LEU A 164 14.77 -0.42 -7.71
N GLU A 165 15.30 0.29 -8.71
CA GLU A 165 16.17 -0.30 -9.72
C GLU A 165 17.49 -0.79 -9.07
N ALA A 166 18.02 -1.92 -9.56
CA ALA A 166 19.21 -2.57 -9.01
C ALA A 166 19.15 -2.88 -7.50
N TYR A 167 17.98 -3.28 -6.98
CA TYR A 167 17.80 -3.68 -5.59
C TYR A 167 17.85 -5.20 -5.39
N ARG A 168 18.96 -5.68 -4.83
CA ARG A 168 19.17 -7.11 -4.52
C ARG A 168 18.68 -7.45 -3.11
N LYS A 169 17.69 -8.34 -2.97
CA LYS A 169 17.19 -8.78 -1.65
C LYS A 169 17.73 -10.17 -1.31
N LEU A 170 18.36 -10.32 -0.14
CA LEU A 170 18.95 -11.56 0.37
C LEU A 170 18.20 -12.06 1.61
N ASP A 171 18.39 -13.34 1.97
CA ASP A 171 17.86 -13.91 3.22
C ASP A 171 18.49 -13.22 4.45
N PRO A 172 17.71 -12.47 5.26
CA PRO A 172 18.25 -11.72 6.41
C PRO A 172 18.64 -12.61 7.59
N ILE A 173 18.05 -13.80 7.69
CA ILE A 173 18.31 -14.78 8.76
C ILE A 173 18.43 -16.15 8.09
N THR A 174 19.61 -16.76 8.13
CA THR A 174 19.93 -17.99 7.38
C THR A 174 20.11 -19.23 8.26
N ASN A 175 20.14 -19.06 9.59
CA ASN A 175 20.30 -20.15 10.56
C ASN A 175 19.65 -19.80 11.91
N PRO A 176 19.38 -20.81 12.78
CA PRO A 176 18.77 -20.60 14.10
C PRO A 176 19.60 -19.70 15.04
N GLU A 177 20.93 -19.66 14.89
CA GLU A 177 21.81 -18.78 15.66
C GLU A 177 21.57 -17.31 15.30
N GLY A 178 21.33 -17.01 14.02
CA GLY A 178 20.91 -15.68 13.54
C GLY A 178 19.55 -15.26 14.10
N GLU A 179 18.60 -16.20 14.19
CA GLU A 179 17.29 -15.94 14.80
C GLU A 179 17.40 -15.66 16.30
N LEU A 180 18.27 -16.36 17.02
CA LEU A 180 18.58 -16.07 18.41
C LEU A 180 19.22 -14.68 18.57
N ARG A 181 20.15 -14.29 17.69
CA ARG A 181 20.73 -12.93 17.66
C ARG A 181 19.67 -11.85 17.41
N PHE A 182 18.73 -12.09 16.49
CA PHE A 182 17.60 -11.19 16.23
C PHE A 182 16.73 -11.01 17.49
N LEU A 183 16.33 -12.11 18.14
CA LEU A 183 15.56 -12.06 19.39
C LEU A 183 16.30 -11.34 20.53
N GLN A 184 17.62 -11.53 20.66
CA GLN A 184 18.45 -10.84 21.66
C GLN A 184 18.55 -9.33 21.38
N ALA A 185 18.74 -8.93 20.12
CA ALA A 185 18.74 -7.52 19.74
C ALA A 185 17.37 -6.87 19.94
N ALA A 186 16.29 -7.57 19.58
CA ALA A 186 14.92 -7.14 19.82
C ALA A 186 14.60 -6.99 21.32
N GLU A 187 15.04 -7.94 22.18
CA GLU A 187 14.86 -7.84 23.65
C GLU A 187 15.59 -6.63 24.24
N ALA A 188 16.82 -6.36 23.78
CA ALA A 188 17.64 -5.25 24.26
C ALA A 188 17.10 -3.87 23.83
N LEU A 189 16.61 -3.75 22.59
CA LEU A 189 16.15 -2.49 22.01
C LEU A 189 14.62 -2.29 22.12
N PHE A 190 13.89 -3.21 22.76
CA PHE A 190 12.43 -3.22 22.77
C PHE A 190 11.81 -1.90 23.23
N MET A 191 12.31 -1.33 24.32
CA MET A 191 11.79 -0.07 24.89
C MET A 191 12.11 1.18 24.04
N LYS A 192 13.03 1.04 23.07
CA LYS A 192 13.29 2.03 22.01
C LYS A 192 12.47 1.77 20.74
N GLY A 193 11.70 0.68 20.66
CA GLY A 193 11.00 0.25 19.44
C GLY A 193 10.06 1.30 18.82
N TRP A 194 9.48 2.19 19.62
CA TRP A 194 8.67 3.30 19.13
C TRP A 194 9.45 4.33 18.28
N GLN A 195 10.79 4.39 18.41
CA GLN A 195 11.63 5.34 17.69
C GLN A 195 11.75 5.04 16.19
N VAL A 196 11.55 3.78 15.79
CA VAL A 196 11.69 3.35 14.39
C VAL A 196 10.44 3.59 13.54
N GLY A 197 9.36 4.12 14.12
CA GLY A 197 8.08 4.37 13.44
C GLY A 197 7.04 3.25 13.61
N SER A 198 5.93 3.38 12.90
CA SER A 198 4.77 2.48 12.95
C SER A 198 4.06 2.45 11.59
N ASP A 199 3.09 1.54 11.42
CA ASP A 199 2.27 1.50 10.20
C ASP A 199 1.43 2.80 10.01
N PRO A 200 1.09 3.19 8.76
CA PRO A 200 0.41 4.46 8.45
C PRO A 200 -0.98 4.65 9.07
N GLU A 201 -1.58 3.58 9.59
CA GLU A 201 -2.87 3.57 10.29
C GLU A 201 -2.75 3.94 11.78
N ILE A 202 -1.52 3.92 12.34
CA ILE A 202 -1.22 4.25 13.74
C ILE A 202 -0.76 5.71 13.81
N GLN A 203 -1.42 6.54 14.63
CA GLN A 203 -1.06 7.95 14.73
C GLN A 203 0.26 8.17 15.47
N VAL A 204 0.44 7.45 16.57
CA VAL A 204 1.59 7.56 17.48
C VAL A 204 2.17 6.18 17.72
N ALA A 205 3.43 5.98 17.35
CA ALA A 205 4.15 4.74 17.65
C ALA A 205 4.25 4.54 19.18
N THR A 206 3.83 3.37 19.65
CA THR A 206 3.87 3.00 21.08
C THR A 206 4.84 1.85 21.31
N VAL A 207 5.03 1.41 22.56
CA VAL A 207 5.86 0.23 22.87
C VAL A 207 5.29 -1.06 22.24
N VAL A 208 3.98 -1.11 21.99
CA VAL A 208 3.30 -2.28 21.39
C VAL A 208 2.96 -2.12 19.91
N SER A 209 2.81 -0.90 19.41
CA SER A 209 2.47 -0.58 18.02
C SER A 209 3.60 0.20 17.35
N ASN A 210 4.58 -0.53 16.81
CA ASN A 210 5.73 0.02 16.10
C ASN A 210 6.30 -1.00 15.10
N HIS A 211 7.24 -0.58 14.25
CA HIS A 211 7.84 -1.44 13.23
C HIS A 211 8.64 -2.62 13.81
N LEU A 212 9.20 -2.53 15.03
CA LEU A 212 9.86 -3.65 15.68
C LEU A 212 8.86 -4.76 16.07
N THR A 213 7.74 -4.40 16.70
CA THR A 213 6.70 -5.37 17.07
C THR A 213 5.99 -5.93 15.84
N ALA A 214 5.75 -5.11 14.81
CA ALA A 214 5.22 -5.55 13.53
C ALA A 214 6.13 -6.57 12.84
N ALA A 215 7.45 -6.33 12.78
CA ALA A 215 8.40 -7.26 12.17
C ALA A 215 8.52 -8.59 12.94
N ILE A 216 8.51 -8.56 14.27
CA ILE A 216 8.50 -9.78 15.10
C ILE A 216 7.23 -10.59 14.81
N MET A 217 6.06 -9.94 14.80
CA MET A 217 4.79 -10.60 14.53
C MET A 217 4.69 -11.12 13.09
N LYS A 218 5.23 -10.40 12.10
CA LYS A 218 5.33 -10.88 10.71
C LYS A 218 6.24 -12.10 10.63
N TYR A 219 7.49 -11.98 11.06
CA TYR A 219 8.51 -13.02 10.90
C TYR A 219 8.19 -14.33 11.65
N PHE A 220 7.59 -14.27 12.84
CA PHE A 220 7.16 -15.48 13.55
C PHE A 220 5.73 -15.92 13.20
N GLY A 221 4.84 -14.99 12.84
CA GLY A 221 3.45 -15.30 12.51
C GLY A 221 3.25 -15.89 11.11
N ASP A 222 3.93 -15.35 10.08
CA ASP A 222 3.90 -15.89 8.71
C ASP A 222 4.55 -17.28 8.60
N SER A 223 5.27 -17.73 9.64
CA SER A 223 5.81 -19.09 9.76
C SER A 223 5.09 -19.95 10.80
N GLY A 224 4.01 -19.47 11.44
CA GLY A 224 3.28 -20.19 12.49
C GLY A 224 4.04 -20.39 13.81
N ARG A 225 5.32 -20.02 13.89
CA ARG A 225 6.22 -20.26 15.04
C ARG A 225 6.05 -19.21 16.15
N TYR A 226 4.80 -18.94 16.53
CA TYR A 226 4.42 -17.93 17.53
C TYR A 226 5.07 -18.14 18.91
N GLN A 227 5.53 -19.35 19.24
CA GLN A 227 6.24 -19.67 20.50
C GLN A 227 7.44 -18.74 20.76
N TYR A 228 8.21 -18.37 19.74
CA TYR A 228 9.38 -17.50 19.92
C TYR A 228 8.98 -16.07 20.26
N ALA A 229 7.93 -15.55 19.61
CA ALA A 229 7.35 -14.26 19.94
C ALA A 229 6.74 -14.27 21.35
N ALA A 230 5.99 -15.33 21.71
CA ALA A 230 5.45 -15.52 23.06
C ALA A 230 6.55 -15.50 24.13
N ASN A 231 7.62 -16.29 23.95
CA ASN A 231 8.76 -16.35 24.89
C ASN A 231 9.44 -14.98 25.08
N LEU A 232 9.57 -14.19 24.01
CA LEU A 232 10.09 -12.83 24.08
C LEU A 232 9.14 -11.91 24.86
N PHE A 233 7.84 -11.94 24.52
CA PHE A 233 6.85 -11.08 25.17
C PHE A 233 6.56 -11.47 26.62
N GLU A 234 6.68 -12.74 27.04
CA GLU A 234 6.56 -13.15 28.46
C GLU A 234 7.62 -12.44 29.32
N LYS A 235 8.89 -12.44 28.88
CA LYS A 235 9.99 -11.75 29.57
C LYS A 235 9.76 -10.24 29.70
N ILE A 236 9.23 -9.62 28.64
CA ILE A 236 9.05 -8.17 28.56
C ILE A 236 7.81 -7.74 29.34
N THR A 237 6.72 -8.52 29.31
CA THR A 237 5.47 -8.23 30.04
C THR A 237 5.69 -8.15 31.55
N ALA A 238 6.71 -8.83 32.09
CA ALA A 238 7.11 -8.70 33.49
C ALA A 238 7.69 -7.32 33.87
N LYS A 239 8.07 -6.51 32.88
CA LYS A 239 8.56 -5.12 33.04
C LYS A 239 7.55 -4.09 32.53
N GLU A 240 6.88 -4.39 31.42
CA GLU A 240 5.95 -3.49 30.73
C GLU A 240 4.60 -4.19 30.48
N PRO A 241 3.59 -3.97 31.35
CA PRO A 241 2.30 -4.67 31.28
C PRO A 241 1.51 -4.46 29.98
N GLU A 242 1.74 -3.38 29.20
CA GLU A 242 1.05 -3.18 27.92
C GLU A 242 1.35 -4.26 26.88
N VAL A 243 2.54 -4.86 26.96
CA VAL A 243 3.02 -5.94 26.06
C VAL A 243 2.19 -7.22 26.19
N ALA A 244 1.38 -7.35 27.24
CA ALA A 244 0.41 -8.42 27.39
C ALA A 244 -0.56 -8.56 26.19
N SER A 245 -0.82 -7.47 25.46
CA SER A 245 -1.61 -7.51 24.22
C SER A 245 -0.92 -8.32 23.10
N LEU A 246 0.39 -8.11 22.89
CA LEU A 246 1.19 -8.87 21.93
C LEU A 246 1.36 -10.32 22.39
N LEU A 247 1.61 -10.54 23.68
CA LEU A 247 1.70 -11.87 24.28
C LEU A 247 0.41 -12.69 24.08
N ALA A 248 -0.75 -12.08 24.32
CA ALA A 248 -2.04 -12.71 24.08
C ALA A 248 -2.26 -13.03 22.59
N LYS A 249 -1.86 -12.14 21.66
CA LYS A 249 -1.88 -12.45 20.22
C LYS A 249 -1.00 -13.64 19.87
N SER A 250 0.21 -13.74 20.42
CA SER A 250 1.08 -14.91 20.19
C SER A 250 0.44 -16.21 20.69
N TYR A 251 -0.17 -16.22 21.88
CA TYR A 251 -0.86 -17.41 22.39
C TYR A 251 -2.12 -17.79 21.60
N LEU A 252 -2.85 -16.81 21.05
CA LEU A 252 -3.94 -17.10 20.10
C LEU A 252 -3.39 -17.72 18.81
N GLY A 253 -2.26 -17.24 18.29
CA GLY A 253 -1.57 -17.83 17.14
C GLY A 253 -1.06 -19.26 17.38
N MET A 254 -0.77 -19.62 18.63
CA MET A 254 -0.44 -21.01 19.05
C MET A 254 -1.68 -21.89 19.28
N ASN A 255 -2.90 -21.38 19.05
CA ASN A 255 -4.16 -22.01 19.44
C ASN A 255 -4.34 -22.25 20.96
N GLU A 256 -3.53 -21.63 21.82
CA GLU A 256 -3.64 -21.70 23.30
C GLU A 256 -4.65 -20.68 23.85
N GLU A 257 -5.89 -20.74 23.36
CA GLU A 257 -6.93 -19.74 23.64
C GLU A 257 -7.18 -19.53 25.15
N VAL A 258 -7.18 -20.61 25.94
CA VAL A 258 -7.40 -20.54 27.39
C VAL A 258 -6.31 -19.73 28.08
N LYS A 259 -5.04 -19.92 27.68
CA LYS A 259 -3.91 -19.17 28.25
C LYS A 259 -3.95 -17.71 27.81
N ALA A 260 -4.26 -17.44 26.55
CA ALA A 260 -4.46 -16.07 26.05
C ALA A 260 -5.56 -15.33 26.83
N VAL A 261 -6.72 -15.97 27.06
CA VAL A 261 -7.83 -15.37 27.83
C VAL A 261 -7.43 -15.11 29.30
N GLN A 262 -6.69 -16.02 29.94
CA GLN A 262 -6.18 -15.81 31.30
C GLN A 262 -5.22 -14.63 31.37
N ILE A 263 -4.31 -14.50 30.40
CA ILE A 263 -3.38 -13.37 30.28
C ILE A 263 -4.15 -12.06 30.10
N MET A 264 -5.11 -12.01 29.16
CA MET A 264 -5.95 -10.83 28.93
C MET A 264 -6.76 -10.43 30.18
N ALA A 265 -7.36 -11.40 30.88
CA ALA A 265 -8.14 -11.17 32.09
C ALA A 265 -7.29 -10.76 33.32
N SER A 266 -5.99 -11.08 33.32
CA SER A 266 -5.03 -10.60 34.31
C SER A 266 -4.55 -9.19 33.98
N ALA A 267 -4.11 -8.98 32.74
CA ALA A 267 -3.54 -7.72 32.27
C ALA A 267 -4.56 -6.56 32.32
N ILE A 268 -5.83 -6.78 31.94
CA ILE A 268 -6.85 -5.72 31.93
C ILE A 268 -7.16 -5.17 33.34
N LYS A 269 -6.81 -5.91 34.41
CA LYS A 269 -6.92 -5.41 35.80
C LYS A 269 -5.80 -4.45 36.17
N GLN A 270 -4.67 -4.52 35.45
CA GLN A 270 -3.49 -3.67 35.65
C GLN A 270 -3.54 -2.47 34.71
N THR A 271 -3.88 -2.69 33.43
CA THR A 271 -3.94 -1.69 32.36
C THR A 271 -5.35 -1.57 31.75
N PRO A 272 -6.38 -1.15 32.52
CA PRO A 272 -7.78 -1.12 32.08
C PRO A 272 -8.07 -0.13 30.92
N GLN A 273 -7.13 0.77 30.62
CA GLN A 273 -7.20 1.73 29.52
C GLN A 273 -6.41 1.29 28.26
N SER A 274 -5.81 0.09 28.26
CA SER A 274 -5.09 -0.42 27.09
C SER A 274 -6.05 -0.79 25.95
N TYR A 275 -6.21 0.10 24.98
CA TYR A 275 -7.04 -0.15 23.79
C TYR A 275 -6.53 -1.34 22.97
N THR A 276 -5.21 -1.57 22.93
CA THR A 276 -4.61 -2.72 22.24
C THR A 276 -5.01 -4.04 22.88
N LEU A 277 -5.07 -4.12 24.22
CA LEU A 277 -5.57 -5.30 24.92
C LEU A 277 -7.08 -5.52 24.70
N LEU A 278 -7.86 -4.43 24.69
CA LEU A 278 -9.29 -4.48 24.36
C LEU A 278 -9.53 -4.94 22.91
N HIS A 279 -8.65 -4.57 21.97
CA HIS A 279 -8.70 -5.07 20.59
C HIS A 279 -8.49 -6.59 20.52
N VAL A 280 -7.51 -7.16 21.24
CA VAL A 280 -7.29 -8.62 21.23
C VAL A 280 -8.51 -9.36 21.80
N GLN A 281 -9.07 -8.87 22.90
CA GLN A 281 -10.29 -9.44 23.47
C GLN A 281 -11.49 -9.32 22.51
N CYS A 282 -11.62 -8.17 21.82
CA CYS A 282 -12.65 -7.93 20.81
C CYS A 282 -12.51 -8.88 19.62
N GLU A 283 -11.31 -9.04 19.06
CA GLU A 283 -11.03 -9.94 17.93
C GLU A 283 -11.27 -11.40 18.29
N PHE A 284 -10.85 -11.84 19.49
CA PHE A 284 -11.16 -13.17 20.01
C PHE A 284 -12.67 -13.41 20.16
N LEU A 285 -13.42 -12.44 20.70
CA LEU A 285 -14.88 -12.60 20.82
C LEU A 285 -15.59 -12.58 19.46
N ARG A 286 -15.08 -11.84 18.48
CA ARG A 286 -15.59 -11.86 17.09
C ARG A 286 -15.35 -13.21 16.42
N SER A 287 -14.17 -13.82 16.57
CA SER A 287 -13.89 -15.16 16.01
C SER A 287 -14.74 -16.26 16.66
N LYS A 288 -15.22 -16.05 17.90
CA LYS A 288 -16.21 -16.91 18.58
C LYS A 288 -17.68 -16.53 18.35
N GLY A 289 -17.97 -15.61 17.42
CA GLY A 289 -19.34 -15.17 17.10
C GLY A 289 -20.05 -14.39 18.21
N LYS A 290 -19.32 -13.87 19.20
CA LYS A 290 -19.86 -13.10 20.34
C LYS A 290 -19.85 -11.59 20.06
N HIS A 291 -20.41 -11.20 18.91
CA HIS A 291 -20.36 -9.84 18.39
C HIS A 291 -20.93 -8.78 19.37
N GLU A 292 -22.00 -9.09 20.11
CA GLU A 292 -22.56 -8.21 21.16
C GLU A 292 -21.58 -7.87 22.30
N TRP A 293 -20.69 -8.79 22.65
CA TRP A 293 -19.67 -8.55 23.67
C TRP A 293 -18.46 -7.84 23.07
N ALA A 294 -18.06 -8.21 21.86
CA ALA A 294 -17.03 -7.51 21.10
C ALA A 294 -17.37 -6.02 20.89
N LEU A 295 -18.63 -5.70 20.55
CA LEU A 295 -19.12 -4.33 20.43
C LEU A 295 -18.91 -3.51 21.72
N LYS A 296 -19.15 -4.09 22.89
CA LYS A 296 -18.94 -3.41 24.18
C LYS A 296 -17.47 -3.09 24.41
N LEU A 297 -16.57 -4.02 24.09
CA LEU A 297 -15.12 -3.81 24.19
C LEU A 297 -14.60 -2.81 23.16
N ALA A 298 -15.12 -2.83 21.91
CA ALA A 298 -14.75 -1.86 20.90
C ALA A 298 -15.18 -0.43 21.26
N ARG A 299 -16.38 -0.25 21.84
CA ARG A 299 -16.80 1.04 22.42
C ARG A 299 -15.86 1.49 23.55
N GLN A 300 -15.44 0.56 24.41
CA GLN A 300 -14.47 0.88 25.47
C GLN A 300 -13.10 1.27 24.89
N ALA A 301 -12.62 0.58 23.84
CA ALA A 301 -11.36 0.90 23.16
C ALA A 301 -11.38 2.31 22.56
N VAL A 302 -12.48 2.70 21.90
CA VAL A 302 -12.69 4.08 21.42
C VAL A 302 -12.72 5.09 22.56
N ASN A 303 -13.36 4.78 23.69
CA ASN A 303 -13.35 5.66 24.87
C ASN A 303 -11.94 5.79 25.50
N CYS A 304 -11.07 4.79 25.34
CA CYS A 304 -9.69 4.82 25.84
C CYS A 304 -8.74 5.60 24.91
N ALA A 305 -8.90 5.46 23.59
CA ALA A 305 -8.06 6.14 22.59
C ALA A 305 -8.92 6.68 21.43
N PRO A 306 -9.69 7.77 21.67
CA PRO A 306 -10.60 8.34 20.67
C PRO A 306 -9.89 9.06 19.52
N SER A 307 -8.59 9.34 19.66
CA SER A 307 -7.76 9.92 18.61
C SER A 307 -7.20 8.89 17.62
N GLU A 308 -7.20 7.60 17.95
CA GLU A 308 -6.59 6.54 17.11
C GLU A 308 -7.57 5.97 16.10
N PHE A 309 -7.23 5.98 14.80
CA PHE A 309 -8.08 5.46 13.72
C PHE A 309 -8.50 4.01 13.96
N VAL A 310 -7.55 3.17 14.39
CA VAL A 310 -7.75 1.73 14.56
C VAL A 310 -8.84 1.35 15.57
N THR A 311 -9.16 2.21 16.56
CA THR A 311 -10.25 1.93 17.52
C THR A 311 -11.62 2.12 16.88
N TRP A 312 -11.77 3.18 16.07
CA TRP A 312 -12.99 3.47 15.31
C TRP A 312 -13.21 2.49 14.17
N GLU A 313 -12.14 2.06 13.50
CA GLU A 313 -12.17 0.93 12.56
C GLU A 313 -12.72 -0.33 13.26
N LYS A 314 -12.15 -0.74 14.39
CA LYS A 314 -12.59 -1.94 15.13
C LYS A 314 -14.06 -1.85 15.57
N LEU A 315 -14.51 -0.67 15.98
CA LEU A 315 -15.91 -0.42 16.34
C LEU A 315 -16.85 -0.48 15.11
N THR A 316 -16.43 0.10 13.98
CA THR A 316 -17.17 0.02 12.72
C THR A 316 -17.30 -1.42 12.24
N GLU A 317 -16.21 -2.21 12.31
CA GLU A 317 -16.24 -3.64 12.01
C GLU A 317 -17.25 -4.40 12.86
N CYS A 318 -17.36 -4.10 14.18
CA CYS A 318 -18.32 -4.75 15.07
C CYS A 318 -19.78 -4.40 14.73
N TYR A 319 -20.06 -3.18 14.28
CA TYR A 319 -21.40 -2.78 13.86
C TYR A 319 -21.80 -3.43 12.53
N ILE A 320 -20.87 -3.54 11.58
CA ILE A 320 -21.08 -4.30 10.32
C ILE A 320 -21.37 -5.77 10.65
N ASP A 321 -20.59 -6.40 11.53
CA ASP A 321 -20.82 -7.79 11.96
C ASP A 321 -22.21 -8.01 12.63
N LEU A 322 -22.80 -6.97 13.23
CA LEU A 322 -24.12 -7.00 13.88
C LEU A 322 -25.27 -6.54 12.95
N GLY A 323 -24.99 -6.19 11.70
CA GLY A 323 -25.99 -5.62 10.77
C GLY A 323 -26.51 -4.24 11.17
N GLN A 324 -25.81 -3.51 12.05
CA GLN A 324 -26.19 -2.18 12.53
C GLN A 324 -25.60 -1.10 11.62
N TYR A 325 -26.02 -1.08 10.35
CA TYR A 325 -25.37 -0.30 9.28
C TYR A 325 -25.42 1.22 9.50
N GLU A 326 -26.50 1.75 10.08
CA GLU A 326 -26.60 3.17 10.47
C GLU A 326 -25.52 3.56 11.48
N ASN A 327 -25.34 2.73 12.51
CA ASN A 327 -24.29 2.93 13.52
C ASN A 327 -22.88 2.75 12.91
N ALA A 328 -22.71 1.82 11.97
CA ALA A 328 -21.45 1.64 11.25
C ALA A 328 -21.07 2.90 10.47
N LEU A 329 -21.98 3.48 9.68
CA LEU A 329 -21.74 4.73 8.96
C LEU A 329 -21.45 5.91 9.90
N LEU A 330 -22.24 6.09 10.96
CA LEU A 330 -22.02 7.14 11.95
C LEU A 330 -20.66 7.02 12.64
N THR A 331 -20.20 5.79 12.89
CA THR A 331 -18.89 5.49 13.48
C THR A 331 -17.77 5.77 12.48
N LEU A 332 -17.92 5.32 11.23
CA LEU A 332 -16.97 5.57 10.15
C LEU A 332 -16.78 7.07 9.91
N ASN A 333 -17.86 7.85 9.87
CA ASN A 333 -17.83 9.31 9.77
C ASN A 333 -17.15 10.00 10.97
N SER A 334 -17.05 9.32 12.11
CA SER A 334 -16.38 9.81 13.31
C SER A 334 -14.90 9.37 13.40
N CYS A 335 -14.40 8.59 12.44
CA CYS A 335 -13.00 8.16 12.41
C CYS A 335 -12.04 9.36 12.28
N PRO A 336 -11.01 9.48 13.13
CA PRO A 336 -9.93 10.44 12.94
C PRO A 336 -9.09 10.01 11.74
N MET A 337 -8.93 10.91 10.76
CA MET A 337 -8.19 10.66 9.52
C MET A 337 -6.83 11.36 9.58
N PHE A 338 -5.74 10.63 9.38
CA PHE A 338 -4.37 11.16 9.44
C PHE A 338 -3.79 11.32 8.05
N THR A 339 -3.13 12.46 7.79
CA THR A 339 -2.31 12.67 6.59
C THR A 339 -1.33 11.51 6.40
N TYR A 340 -1.45 10.81 5.27
CA TYR A 340 -0.53 9.75 4.91
C TYR A 340 0.85 10.37 4.70
N ASN A 341 1.74 10.15 5.67
CA ASN A 341 3.14 10.44 5.49
C ASN A 341 3.70 9.40 4.51
N GLY A 342 4.34 9.86 3.44
CA GLY A 342 5.00 8.97 2.49
C GLY A 342 6.09 8.16 3.21
N ARG A 343 6.11 6.85 2.98
CA ARG A 343 7.20 5.96 3.40
C ARG A 343 8.54 6.44 2.83
N ASP A 344 9.62 6.17 3.55
CA ASP A 344 10.97 6.65 3.25
C ASP A 344 11.43 6.23 1.83
N ALA A 345 11.37 7.18 0.90
CA ALA A 345 11.68 6.97 -0.52
C ALA A 345 13.10 7.42 -0.87
N HIS A 346 13.81 6.65 -1.69
CA HIS A 346 15.12 7.06 -2.19
C HIS A 346 14.97 8.09 -3.33
N ARG A 347 15.87 9.08 -3.38
CA ARG A 347 16.00 9.96 -4.54
C ARG A 347 16.60 9.17 -5.70
N ASN A 348 15.84 9.00 -6.78
CA ASN A 348 16.36 8.37 -8.00
C ASN A 348 17.35 9.33 -8.68
N LEU A 349 18.57 8.85 -8.89
CA LEU A 349 19.57 9.49 -9.74
C LEU A 349 19.42 8.97 -11.17
N THR A 350 19.84 9.75 -12.16
CA THR A 350 19.89 9.29 -13.56
C THR A 350 21.24 8.62 -13.80
N PRO A 351 21.31 7.29 -13.95
CA PRO A 351 22.58 6.59 -14.12
C PRO A 351 23.18 6.85 -15.51
N ALA A 352 24.50 6.85 -15.60
CA ALA A 352 25.22 6.91 -16.88
C ALA A 352 25.02 5.64 -17.72
N ARG A 353 24.88 4.49 -17.05
CA ARG A 353 24.57 3.18 -17.64
C ARG A 353 23.87 2.30 -16.61
N VAL A 354 22.82 1.62 -17.01
CA VAL A 354 22.16 0.56 -16.25
C VAL A 354 22.74 -0.79 -16.65
N HIS A 355 23.05 -1.65 -15.69
CA HIS A 355 23.45 -3.05 -15.94
C HIS A 355 22.63 -4.00 -15.07
N LEU A 356 21.75 -4.77 -15.72
CA LEU A 356 20.84 -5.72 -15.08
C LEU A 356 21.09 -7.12 -15.67
N PRO A 357 22.00 -7.94 -15.09
CA PRO A 357 22.35 -9.24 -15.64
C PRO A 357 21.22 -10.27 -15.44
N PRO A 358 20.84 -11.04 -16.49
CA PRO A 358 19.72 -11.97 -16.43
C PRO A 358 19.97 -13.12 -15.45
N LYS A 359 18.98 -13.43 -14.60
CA LYS A 359 19.08 -14.40 -13.50
C LYS A 359 18.88 -15.86 -13.91
N GLY A 360 19.50 -16.26 -15.03
CA GLY A 360 19.55 -17.64 -15.51
C GLY A 360 18.19 -18.22 -15.93
N THR A 361 18.08 -19.55 -15.97
CA THR A 361 16.96 -20.25 -16.63
C THR A 361 15.60 -20.09 -15.96
N ILE A 362 15.53 -19.59 -14.71
CA ILE A 362 14.22 -19.34 -14.07
C ILE A 362 13.47 -18.18 -14.73
N VAL A 363 14.16 -17.16 -15.25
CA VAL A 363 13.48 -16.03 -15.91
C VAL A 363 13.05 -16.37 -17.33
N GLU A 364 13.60 -17.40 -17.97
CA GLU A 364 13.24 -17.88 -19.31
C GLU A 364 11.80 -18.40 -19.41
N ILE A 365 11.15 -18.70 -18.28
CA ILE A 365 9.74 -19.11 -18.27
C ILE A 365 8.80 -17.90 -18.44
N LEU A 366 9.27 -16.70 -18.13
CA LEU A 366 8.47 -15.47 -18.19
C LEU A 366 8.27 -15.01 -19.63
N PRO A 367 7.22 -14.23 -19.92
CA PRO A 367 7.13 -13.52 -21.20
C PRO A 367 8.29 -12.52 -21.37
N GLU A 368 8.53 -12.10 -22.60
CA GLU A 368 9.52 -11.06 -22.89
C GLU A 368 9.09 -9.72 -22.27
N ARG A 369 10.05 -8.94 -21.76
CA ARG A 369 9.81 -7.59 -21.20
C ARG A 369 9.64 -6.56 -22.34
N MET A 370 8.66 -6.78 -23.20
CA MET A 370 8.29 -5.87 -24.29
C MET A 370 6.90 -5.27 -24.01
N LYS A 371 6.73 -3.97 -24.32
CA LYS A 371 5.40 -3.36 -24.29
C LYS A 371 4.56 -3.94 -25.42
N THR A 372 3.36 -4.39 -25.12
CA THR A 372 2.41 -4.96 -26.07
C THR A 372 1.09 -4.18 -26.08
N ASP A 373 0.20 -4.49 -27.02
CA ASP A 373 -1.17 -3.96 -27.03
C ASP A 373 -1.94 -4.34 -25.74
N ASP A 374 -1.55 -5.43 -25.07
CA ASP A 374 -2.10 -5.86 -23.78
C ASP A 374 -1.72 -4.93 -22.60
N ASP A 375 -0.75 -4.03 -22.77
CA ASP A 375 -0.39 -2.98 -21.79
C ASP A 375 -1.20 -1.69 -21.97
N GLU A 376 -2.11 -1.64 -22.94
CA GLU A 376 -3.09 -0.56 -23.07
C GLU A 376 -4.37 -0.91 -22.29
N ALA A 377 -5.10 0.10 -21.81
CA ALA A 377 -6.38 -0.09 -21.14
C ALA A 377 -7.28 1.13 -21.34
N ASP A 378 -8.60 0.95 -21.22
CA ASP A 378 -9.56 2.05 -21.29
C ASP A 378 -9.17 3.17 -20.30
N PRO A 379 -9.06 4.45 -20.75
CA PRO A 379 -8.79 5.58 -19.88
C PRO A 379 -9.73 5.70 -18.67
N ALA A 380 -10.96 5.18 -18.73
CA ALA A 380 -11.88 5.12 -17.60
C ALA A 380 -11.41 4.14 -16.50
N LEU A 381 -10.82 3.00 -16.88
CA LEU A 381 -10.25 2.02 -15.95
C LEU A 381 -8.96 2.57 -15.31
N LEU A 382 -8.10 3.22 -16.11
CA LEU A 382 -6.87 3.85 -15.62
C LEU A 382 -7.12 5.04 -14.68
N ARG A 383 -8.28 5.70 -14.79
CA ARG A 383 -8.68 6.85 -13.96
C ARG A 383 -9.50 6.48 -12.72
N LEU A 384 -9.66 5.18 -12.42
CA LEU A 384 -10.31 4.76 -11.18
C LEU A 384 -9.59 5.39 -9.96
N PRO A 385 -10.31 6.06 -9.05
CA PRO A 385 -9.66 6.78 -7.94
C PRO A 385 -9.29 5.86 -6.76
N ALA A 386 -9.98 4.74 -6.56
CA ALA A 386 -9.75 3.82 -5.43
C ALA A 386 -8.30 3.28 -5.34
N PRO A 387 -7.62 2.87 -6.44
CA PRO A 387 -6.20 2.52 -6.43
C PRO A 387 -5.23 3.61 -5.93
N GLY A 388 -5.65 4.88 -5.89
CA GLY A 388 -4.86 6.00 -5.37
C GLY A 388 -4.92 6.17 -3.85
N LEU A 389 -5.88 5.54 -3.16
CA LEU A 389 -6.06 5.70 -1.72
C LEU A 389 -4.91 5.06 -0.91
N ARG A 390 -4.52 5.70 0.20
CA ARG A 390 -3.43 5.24 1.09
C ARG A 390 -3.82 5.41 2.57
N GLY A 391 -3.14 4.70 3.47
CA GLY A 391 -3.33 4.77 4.92
C GLY A 391 -4.80 4.67 5.36
N THR A 392 -5.19 5.52 6.31
CA THR A 392 -6.55 5.57 6.88
C THR A 392 -7.67 5.67 5.82
N TRP A 393 -7.48 6.37 4.68
CA TRP A 393 -8.48 6.41 3.61
C TRP A 393 -8.67 5.08 2.89
N ALA A 394 -7.60 4.34 2.64
CA ALA A 394 -7.71 3.01 2.03
C ALA A 394 -8.42 2.02 2.98
N ARG A 395 -8.13 2.11 4.28
CA ARG A 395 -8.82 1.34 5.32
C ARG A 395 -10.30 1.70 5.42
N ALA A 396 -10.63 2.99 5.54
CA ALA A 396 -12.01 3.48 5.58
C ALA A 396 -12.80 3.07 4.32
N TYR A 397 -12.18 3.13 3.14
CA TYR A 397 -12.78 2.65 1.90
C TYR A 397 -13.07 1.14 1.95
N SER A 398 -12.17 0.32 2.48
CA SER A 398 -12.39 -1.13 2.63
C SER A 398 -13.57 -1.48 3.57
N LEU A 399 -13.84 -0.64 4.57
CA LEU A 399 -15.03 -0.76 5.43
C LEU A 399 -16.30 -0.39 4.65
N LEU A 400 -16.24 0.64 3.81
CA LEU A 400 -17.38 1.07 2.98
C LEU A 400 -17.70 0.04 1.87
N THR A 401 -16.70 -0.56 1.22
CA THR A 401 -16.92 -1.66 0.26
C THR A 401 -17.45 -2.92 0.96
N ARG A 402 -17.02 -3.20 2.19
CA ARG A 402 -17.56 -4.29 3.02
C ARG A 402 -19.02 -4.05 3.43
N LEU A 403 -19.41 -2.80 3.64
CA LEU A 403 -20.79 -2.44 3.95
C LEU A 403 -21.67 -2.62 2.70
N VAL A 404 -21.26 -2.09 1.55
CA VAL A 404 -22.05 -2.21 0.31
C VAL A 404 -22.18 -3.66 -0.18
N SER A 405 -21.18 -4.52 0.05
CA SER A 405 -21.28 -5.95 -0.32
C SER A 405 -22.28 -6.74 0.53
N GLN A 406 -22.74 -6.19 1.67
CA GLN A 406 -23.77 -6.80 2.52
C GLN A 406 -25.19 -6.29 2.24
N ILE A 407 -25.37 -4.99 1.92
CA ILE A 407 -26.71 -4.38 1.76
C ILE A 407 -27.02 -3.85 0.35
N GLY A 408 -26.03 -3.76 -0.53
CA GLY A 408 -26.17 -3.15 -1.85
C GLY A 408 -26.18 -1.62 -1.84
N TRP A 409 -26.04 -1.03 -3.03
CA TRP A 409 -25.89 0.41 -3.21
C TRP A 409 -27.12 1.22 -2.77
N ASP A 410 -28.32 0.80 -3.16
CA ASP A 410 -29.53 1.56 -2.88
C ASP A 410 -29.86 1.61 -1.39
N GLU A 411 -29.65 0.51 -0.67
CA GLU A 411 -29.86 0.46 0.79
C GLU A 411 -28.76 1.23 1.53
N LEU A 412 -27.52 1.21 1.03
CA LEU A 412 -26.45 2.07 1.52
C LEU A 412 -26.80 3.56 1.33
N LEU A 413 -27.40 3.96 0.20
CA LEU A 413 -27.86 5.35 0.00
C LEU A 413 -29.04 5.73 0.92
N LYS A 414 -29.98 4.81 1.19
CA LYS A 414 -31.04 5.03 2.19
C LYS A 414 -30.43 5.21 3.59
N THR A 415 -29.53 4.33 3.99
CA THR A 415 -28.80 4.39 5.27
C THR A 415 -28.01 5.71 5.38
N ARG A 416 -27.35 6.14 4.28
CA ARG A 416 -26.66 7.44 4.21
C ARG A 416 -27.62 8.60 4.45
N SER A 417 -28.79 8.59 3.79
CA SER A 417 -29.78 9.67 3.90
C SER A 417 -30.61 9.64 5.18
N SER A 418 -30.70 8.52 5.90
CA SER A 418 -31.32 8.47 7.23
C SER A 418 -30.42 9.12 8.29
N VAL A 419 -29.10 8.83 8.26
CA VAL A 419 -28.16 9.29 9.30
C VAL A 419 -27.50 10.64 9.01
N PHE A 420 -27.34 11.03 7.74
CA PHE A 420 -26.59 12.24 7.36
C PHE A 420 -27.40 13.39 6.74
N VAL A 421 -26.81 14.57 6.85
CA VAL A 421 -27.10 15.83 6.16
C VAL A 421 -25.91 16.15 5.26
N MET A 422 -26.17 16.60 4.03
CA MET A 422 -25.09 17.07 3.15
C MET A 422 -24.75 18.53 3.45
N GLU A 423 -23.49 18.94 3.22
CA GLU A 423 -23.05 20.29 3.59
C GLU A 423 -23.82 21.39 2.84
N GLU A 424 -24.21 21.15 1.57
CA GLU A 424 -25.01 22.08 0.79
C GLU A 424 -26.44 22.22 1.33
N GLU A 425 -27.07 21.11 1.75
CA GLU A 425 -28.39 21.12 2.41
C GLU A 425 -28.33 21.93 3.72
N TYR A 426 -27.29 21.72 4.52
CA TYR A 426 -27.06 22.45 5.77
C TYR A 426 -26.82 23.96 5.52
N ARG A 427 -26.01 24.31 4.52
CA ARG A 427 -25.76 25.71 4.13
C ARG A 427 -27.01 26.39 3.59
N MET A 428 -27.79 25.72 2.74
CA MET A 428 -29.04 26.26 2.19
C MET A 428 -30.06 26.50 3.29
N GLN A 429 -30.20 25.59 4.25
CA GLN A 429 -31.05 25.82 5.41
C GLN A 429 -30.57 26.99 6.27
N LYS A 430 -29.27 27.08 6.57
CA LYS A 430 -28.72 28.19 7.36
C LYS A 430 -28.97 29.53 6.66
N ALA A 431 -28.78 29.60 5.34
CA ALA A 431 -29.11 30.79 4.55
C ALA A 431 -30.62 31.10 4.58
N GLN A 432 -31.49 30.09 4.55
CA GLN A 432 -32.95 30.26 4.64
C GLN A 432 -33.42 30.68 6.05
N SER A 433 -32.77 30.22 7.13
CA SER A 433 -33.04 30.66 8.49
C SER A 433 -32.54 32.08 8.75
N ASP A 434 -31.35 32.41 8.26
CA ASP A 434 -30.77 33.76 8.41
C ASP A 434 -31.53 34.79 7.55
N ALA A 435 -32.14 34.36 6.43
CA ALA A 435 -33.05 35.16 5.61
C ALA A 435 -34.47 35.34 6.19
N HIS A 436 -34.84 34.58 7.23
CA HIS A 436 -36.07 34.76 7.99
C HIS A 436 -35.77 35.29 9.40
N PRO A 437 -35.49 36.60 9.56
CA PRO A 437 -35.49 37.21 10.88
C PRO A 437 -36.91 37.11 11.45
N HIS A 438 -37.14 36.13 12.33
CA HIS A 438 -38.40 36.02 13.06
C HIS A 438 -38.68 37.35 13.74
N SER A 439 -39.84 37.93 13.42
CA SER A 439 -40.35 39.15 14.01
C SER A 439 -40.77 38.92 15.46
N ALA A 440 -39.78 38.75 16.34
CA ALA A 440 -40.00 38.84 17.78
C ALA A 440 -40.44 40.29 18.10
N PRO A 441 -41.53 40.50 18.86
CA PRO A 441 -41.87 41.85 19.31
C PRO A 441 -40.75 42.38 20.21
N PRO A 442 -40.36 43.66 20.11
CA PRO A 442 -39.23 44.19 20.86
C PRO A 442 -39.55 44.19 22.36
N THR A 443 -38.87 43.32 23.11
CA THR A 443 -38.85 43.33 24.58
C THR A 443 -38.16 44.60 25.06
N LYS A 444 -38.95 45.66 25.25
CA LYS A 444 -38.51 46.85 25.98
C LYS A 444 -38.28 46.49 27.44
N VAL A 445 -37.02 46.35 27.83
CA VAL A 445 -36.64 46.35 29.25
C VAL A 445 -36.82 47.77 29.77
N ILE A 446 -37.71 47.95 30.73
CA ILE A 446 -37.92 49.22 31.44
C ILE A 446 -37.19 49.11 32.77
N HIS A 447 -36.22 49.98 33.00
CA HIS A 447 -35.57 50.11 34.31
C HIS A 447 -36.42 50.96 35.25
N GLU A 448 -36.25 50.76 36.55
CA GLU A 448 -37.08 51.36 37.62
C GLU A 448 -36.98 52.90 37.71
N ASP A 449 -36.08 53.54 36.94
CA ASP A 449 -35.96 55.01 36.82
C ASP A 449 -36.72 55.63 35.62
N GLY A 450 -37.33 54.80 34.76
CA GLY A 450 -38.14 55.25 33.62
C GLY A 450 -37.36 55.61 32.35
N THR A 451 -36.05 55.37 32.26
CA THR A 451 -35.26 55.61 31.04
C THR A 451 -35.31 54.44 30.04
N VAL A 452 -35.22 54.76 28.74
CA VAL A 452 -35.26 53.80 27.63
C VAL A 452 -33.98 53.92 26.80
N SER A 453 -33.20 52.83 26.70
CA SER A 453 -31.98 52.78 25.89
C SER A 453 -32.02 51.61 24.90
N SER A 454 -31.55 51.84 23.67
CA SER A 454 -31.34 50.81 22.65
C SER A 454 -29.88 50.36 22.61
N PRO A 455 -29.60 49.06 22.38
CA PRO A 455 -28.23 48.55 22.39
C PRO A 455 -27.46 48.97 21.13
N LYS A 456 -26.27 49.55 21.32
CA LYS A 456 -25.24 49.67 20.26
C LYS A 456 -24.44 48.37 20.18
N HIS A 457 -24.06 47.97 18.96
CA HIS A 457 -23.13 46.86 18.72
C HIS A 457 -21.77 47.09 19.43
N GLY A 458 -21.21 46.02 20.03
CA GLY A 458 -19.85 46.03 20.58
C GLY A 458 -19.38 44.67 21.16
N ALA A 459 -18.64 43.93 20.34
CA ALA A 459 -17.54 42.98 20.65
C ALA A 459 -17.61 41.97 21.84
N SER A 460 -17.59 40.67 21.49
CA SER A 460 -16.96 39.49 22.16
C SER A 460 -17.48 38.22 21.44
N ASP A 461 -16.76 37.12 21.21
CA ASP A 461 -15.33 36.79 21.30
C ASP A 461 -15.05 35.69 20.26
N ASP A 462 -14.08 35.88 19.36
CA ASP A 462 -13.72 34.88 18.35
C ASP A 462 -12.52 34.03 18.82
N ALA A 463 -12.80 32.78 19.21
CA ALA A 463 -11.78 31.82 19.59
C ALA A 463 -11.96 30.48 18.86
N SER A 464 -11.47 30.40 17.63
CA SER A 464 -11.19 29.11 16.96
C SER A 464 -10.10 29.24 15.89
N THR A 465 -8.97 28.58 16.18
CA THR A 465 -7.97 28.01 15.26
C THR A 465 -8.02 28.43 13.79
N ARG A 466 -7.18 29.41 13.41
CA ARG A 466 -6.77 29.64 12.02
C ARG A 466 -5.71 28.61 11.59
N GLY A 467 -6.03 27.82 10.56
CA GLY A 467 -5.03 27.08 9.80
C GLY A 467 -4.11 28.02 9.01
N MET A 468 -2.83 27.67 8.95
CA MET A 468 -1.78 28.50 8.36
C MET A 468 -1.80 28.40 6.82
N VAL A 469 -1.87 29.55 6.13
CA VAL A 469 -1.67 29.65 4.68
C VAL A 469 -0.47 30.55 4.44
N SER A 470 0.53 30.04 3.72
CA SER A 470 1.73 30.80 3.35
C SER A 470 1.39 31.89 2.32
N PRO A 471 1.98 33.09 2.41
CA PRO A 471 1.59 34.21 1.57
C PRO A 471 2.16 34.11 0.15
N THR A 472 1.33 34.39 -0.85
CA THR A 472 1.78 34.83 -2.18
C THR A 472 2.16 36.30 -2.11
N THR A 473 3.42 36.61 -2.42
CA THR A 473 3.93 37.99 -2.42
C THR A 473 3.42 38.75 -3.64
N SER A 474 2.66 39.82 -3.43
CA SER A 474 2.46 40.88 -4.41
C SER A 474 3.40 42.05 -4.11
N VAL A 475 4.07 42.56 -5.15
CA VAL A 475 4.93 43.75 -5.10
C VAL A 475 4.28 44.80 -6.00
N PRO A 476 4.18 46.08 -5.58
CA PRO A 476 3.58 47.14 -6.39
C PRO A 476 4.54 47.67 -7.46
N ASP A 477 3.97 48.28 -8.50
CA ASP A 477 4.64 48.83 -9.68
C ASP A 477 5.55 50.04 -9.41
N GLU A 478 6.57 50.22 -10.25
CA GLU A 478 7.14 51.53 -10.62
C GLU A 478 7.71 51.46 -12.07
N ASP A 479 7.66 52.58 -12.79
CA ASP A 479 7.79 52.68 -14.27
C ASP A 479 9.21 52.50 -14.86
N GLY A 480 9.31 52.11 -16.15
CA GLY A 480 10.58 52.17 -16.91
C GLY A 480 10.60 51.53 -18.31
N GLU A 481 10.40 52.34 -19.35
CA GLU A 481 10.34 52.03 -20.80
C GLU A 481 11.44 51.09 -21.40
N GLY A 482 11.09 50.32 -22.46
CA GLY A 482 12.03 50.10 -23.60
C GLY A 482 12.05 48.77 -24.38
N ALA A 483 11.40 48.75 -25.55
CA ALA A 483 11.76 47.98 -26.78
C ALA A 483 11.55 46.44 -26.92
N LYS A 484 10.45 46.08 -27.62
CA LYS A 484 10.30 45.16 -28.79
C LYS A 484 11.23 43.93 -28.96
N ASP A 485 10.63 42.75 -29.16
CA ASP A 485 10.41 42.19 -30.53
C ASP A 485 9.25 41.15 -30.55
N ASP A 486 8.77 40.80 -31.76
CA ASP A 486 7.64 39.90 -32.05
C ASP A 486 7.93 38.41 -31.72
N GLY A 487 6.99 37.46 -31.58
CA GLY A 487 5.52 37.49 -31.63
C GLY A 487 4.97 36.19 -32.26
N ASP A 488 3.91 35.59 -31.70
CA ASP A 488 2.85 34.93 -32.50
C ASP A 488 1.56 34.72 -31.67
N SER A 489 0.41 34.57 -32.36
CA SER A 489 -0.93 34.67 -31.75
C SER A 489 -1.85 33.49 -32.09
N GLU A 490 -2.35 32.78 -31.08
CA GLU A 490 -3.58 31.98 -31.22
C GLU A 490 -4.60 32.26 -30.11
N LYS A 491 -5.89 32.14 -30.47
CA LYS A 491 -7.02 32.73 -29.72
C LYS A 491 -7.71 31.70 -28.83
N HIS A 492 -7.94 32.05 -27.57
CA HIS A 492 -8.83 31.29 -26.70
C HIS A 492 -10.29 31.34 -27.17
N ALA A 493 -10.94 30.17 -27.16
CA ALA A 493 -12.40 30.02 -27.11
C ALA A 493 -12.75 29.21 -25.84
N PRO A 494 -13.93 29.42 -25.22
CA PRO A 494 -14.22 28.89 -23.89
C PRO A 494 -14.53 27.39 -23.91
N VAL A 495 -13.95 26.65 -22.96
CA VAL A 495 -14.29 25.25 -22.71
C VAL A 495 -15.62 25.19 -21.96
N ALA A 496 -16.61 24.49 -22.52
CA ALA A 496 -17.85 24.18 -21.83
C ALA A 496 -17.69 22.87 -21.03
N ASP A 497 -18.13 22.88 -19.77
CA ASP A 497 -18.21 21.66 -18.96
C ASP A 497 -19.17 20.65 -19.58
N GLY A 498 -18.67 19.43 -19.82
CA GLY A 498 -19.43 18.34 -20.40
C GLY A 498 -18.79 16.99 -20.07
N LEU A 499 -19.48 16.18 -19.27
CA LEU A 499 -19.06 14.83 -18.90
C LEU A 499 -18.82 13.96 -20.15
N PRO A 500 -17.64 13.34 -20.33
CA PRO A 500 -17.39 12.45 -21.45
C PRO A 500 -18.16 11.13 -21.27
N THR A 501 -19.27 11.01 -21.99
CA THR A 501 -20.00 9.74 -22.12
C THR A 501 -19.18 8.74 -22.93
N ILE A 502 -18.81 7.63 -22.29
CA ILE A 502 -18.18 6.48 -22.97
C ILE A 502 -19.18 5.97 -24.01
N ARG A 503 -18.77 5.97 -25.29
CA ARG A 503 -19.58 5.39 -26.38
C ARG A 503 -19.35 3.89 -26.42
N ILE A 504 -20.45 3.14 -26.43
CA ILE A 504 -20.46 1.69 -26.65
C ILE A 504 -19.74 1.40 -27.97
N SER A 505 -18.58 0.74 -27.92
CA SER A 505 -17.81 0.40 -29.11
C SER A 505 -18.25 -0.97 -29.61
N THR A 506 -19.04 -1.00 -30.69
CA THR A 506 -19.30 -2.23 -31.43
C THR A 506 -18.20 -2.47 -32.47
N GLU A 507 -17.66 -3.69 -32.54
CA GLU A 507 -16.50 -4.04 -33.38
C GLU A 507 -16.77 -4.02 -34.90
N SER A 508 -17.96 -3.60 -35.34
CA SER A 508 -18.37 -3.60 -36.76
C SER A 508 -17.76 -2.48 -37.62
N ALA A 509 -16.90 -1.62 -37.05
CA ALA A 509 -16.36 -0.44 -37.74
C ALA A 509 -14.89 -0.58 -38.23
N ARG A 510 -14.20 -1.69 -37.93
CA ARG A 510 -12.76 -1.86 -38.26
C ARG A 510 -12.44 -2.56 -39.59
N GLU A 511 -13.42 -3.14 -40.28
CA GLU A 511 -13.19 -3.88 -41.55
C GLU A 511 -13.63 -3.14 -42.83
N ALA A 512 -14.26 -1.96 -42.72
CA ALA A 512 -14.88 -1.25 -43.86
C ALA A 512 -14.05 -0.07 -44.41
N ALA A 513 -12.71 -0.11 -44.31
CA ALA A 513 -11.83 0.98 -44.73
C ALA A 513 -10.71 0.53 -45.70
N ASN A 514 -11.05 -0.28 -46.70
CA ASN A 514 -10.22 -0.52 -47.89
C ASN A 514 -11.08 -0.94 -49.09
N GLY A 515 -11.53 0.01 -49.92
CA GLY A 515 -12.16 -0.30 -51.21
C GLY A 515 -13.20 0.69 -51.75
N LEU A 516 -12.77 1.56 -52.66
CA LEU A 516 -13.48 2.00 -53.88
C LEU A 516 -14.89 2.65 -53.79
N GLN A 517 -14.89 3.99 -53.97
CA GLN A 517 -15.46 4.73 -55.12
C GLN A 517 -16.99 4.78 -55.40
N GLU A 518 -17.47 5.99 -55.72
CA GLU A 518 -18.87 6.37 -55.94
C GLU A 518 -19.57 5.73 -57.15
N VAL A 519 -20.88 5.41 -57.03
CA VAL A 519 -21.91 5.61 -58.07
C VAL A 519 -23.27 5.94 -57.40
N LYS A 520 -24.10 6.81 -58.02
CA LYS A 520 -25.47 7.17 -57.60
C LYS A 520 -26.52 6.39 -58.42
N GLU A 521 -27.69 6.04 -57.85
CA GLU A 521 -29.03 6.44 -58.37
C GLU A 521 -30.27 5.87 -57.62
N ASN A 522 -31.21 6.78 -57.30
CA ASN A 522 -32.69 6.77 -57.27
C ASN A 522 -33.59 5.50 -57.18
N GLY A 523 -34.70 5.62 -56.40
CA GLY A 523 -36.01 4.94 -56.64
C GLY A 523 -36.63 4.17 -55.44
N VAL A 524 -37.35 4.75 -54.46
CA VAL A 524 -38.77 5.21 -54.44
C VAL A 524 -39.84 4.13 -54.04
N LYS A 525 -40.51 4.36 -52.88
CA LYS A 525 -41.87 3.88 -52.41
C LYS A 525 -42.06 2.38 -52.01
N GLU A 526 -42.89 1.99 -51.02
CA GLU A 526 -43.76 2.70 -50.04
C GLU A 526 -44.14 1.82 -48.80
N SER A 527 -44.43 2.43 -47.63
CA SER A 527 -45.29 2.02 -46.47
C SER A 527 -45.44 0.52 -46.04
N THR A 528 -45.35 0.12 -44.75
CA THR A 528 -46.34 0.40 -43.67
C THR A 528 -45.90 0.01 -42.22
N SER A 529 -46.14 0.94 -41.27
CA SER A 529 -46.65 0.80 -39.87
C SER A 529 -46.07 -0.14 -38.77
N ALA A 530 -45.97 0.45 -37.56
CA ALA A 530 -45.85 -0.14 -36.20
C ALA A 530 -44.55 -0.92 -35.90
N GLY A 531 -43.92 -0.83 -34.73
CA GLY A 531 -44.23 -0.25 -33.40
C GLY A 531 -43.48 -1.14 -32.39
N ASP A 532 -42.58 -0.63 -31.56
CA ASP A 532 -42.87 -0.13 -30.22
C ASP A 532 -41.59 0.52 -29.65
N SER A 533 -41.70 1.59 -28.85
CA SER A 533 -40.54 2.32 -28.31
C SER A 533 -40.76 2.71 -26.85
N LEU A 534 -40.11 1.96 -25.94
CA LEU A 534 -40.18 2.20 -24.49
C LEU A 534 -39.43 3.48 -24.09
N GLU A 535 -40.11 4.31 -23.31
CA GLU A 535 -39.72 5.68 -22.99
C GLU A 535 -38.69 5.80 -21.86
N LYS A 536 -37.97 6.92 -21.84
CA LYS A 536 -37.25 7.42 -20.66
C LYS A 536 -38.20 8.31 -19.84
N PRO A 537 -38.19 8.27 -18.49
CA PRO A 537 -38.98 9.19 -17.69
C PRO A 537 -38.40 10.61 -17.76
N VAL A 538 -39.24 11.57 -18.13
CA VAL A 538 -38.91 13.01 -18.17
C VAL A 538 -39.67 13.71 -17.04
N GLN A 539 -38.97 14.57 -16.29
CA GLN A 539 -39.58 15.43 -15.26
C GLN A 539 -40.47 16.49 -15.92
N ALA A 540 -41.67 16.75 -15.38
CA ALA A 540 -42.65 17.64 -15.98
C ALA A 540 -43.16 18.73 -15.01
N ALA A 541 -43.19 19.97 -15.52
CA ALA A 541 -43.82 21.20 -15.02
C ALA A 541 -43.72 22.25 -16.15
N GLU A 542 -44.63 23.19 -16.42
CA GLU A 542 -45.99 23.49 -15.91
C GLU A 542 -46.96 23.55 -17.13
N ASN A 543 -48.13 24.21 -17.22
CA ASN A 543 -48.97 25.09 -16.36
C ASN A 543 -50.44 25.00 -16.86
N GLN A 544 -51.36 25.77 -16.26
CA GLN A 544 -52.79 25.97 -16.59
C GLN A 544 -53.72 24.76 -16.32
N ASP A 545 -54.89 24.90 -15.67
CA ASP A 545 -55.50 26.08 -15.03
C ASP A 545 -56.42 25.68 -13.84
N GLY A 546 -56.82 26.65 -13.02
CA GLY A 546 -57.27 26.53 -11.63
C GLY A 546 -58.36 25.51 -11.22
N GLU A 547 -58.17 24.94 -10.02
CA GLU A 547 -59.20 24.89 -8.96
C GLU A 547 -58.59 24.66 -7.55
N ILE A 548 -59.25 25.16 -6.50
CA ILE A 548 -58.69 25.27 -5.15
C ILE A 548 -58.68 23.90 -4.43
N ARG A 549 -57.50 23.38 -4.09
CA ARG A 549 -57.31 22.35 -3.06
C ARG A 549 -56.14 22.69 -2.15
N GLN A 550 -56.34 22.51 -0.84
CA GLN A 550 -55.36 22.85 0.19
C GLN A 550 -54.09 22.03 0.02
N ALA A 551 -52.94 22.70 0.01
CA ALA A 551 -51.65 22.03 0.12
C ALA A 551 -51.56 21.33 1.49
N PRO A 552 -51.05 20.09 1.58
CA PRO A 552 -50.66 19.54 2.87
C PRO A 552 -49.56 20.41 3.46
N SER A 553 -49.67 20.72 4.75
CA SER A 553 -48.66 21.47 5.48
C SER A 553 -47.29 20.81 5.32
N GLN A 554 -46.32 21.53 4.76
CA GLN A 554 -44.91 21.15 4.87
C GLN A 554 -44.54 21.22 6.34
N GLU A 555 -44.48 20.06 7.00
CA GLU A 555 -43.82 19.90 8.29
C GLU A 555 -42.40 20.47 8.17
N PRO A 556 -41.96 21.36 9.08
CA PRO A 556 -40.60 21.86 9.04
C PRO A 556 -39.64 20.69 9.26
N PHE A 557 -38.81 20.38 8.26
CA PHE A 557 -37.82 19.29 8.32
C PHE A 557 -36.89 19.49 9.53
N SER A 558 -37.19 18.80 10.63
CA SER A 558 -36.40 18.84 11.86
C SER A 558 -35.15 17.99 11.69
N PHE A 559 -34.01 18.67 11.53
CA PHE A 559 -32.70 18.04 11.45
C PHE A 559 -32.16 17.50 12.79
N SER A 560 -32.95 17.51 13.87
CA SER A 560 -32.50 17.28 15.25
C SER A 560 -31.79 15.93 15.50
N ASN A 561 -31.96 14.94 14.62
CA ASN A 561 -31.41 13.59 14.78
C ASN A 561 -30.35 13.20 13.72
N LYS A 562 -30.06 14.04 12.72
CA LYS A 562 -29.07 13.73 11.66
C LYS A 562 -27.72 14.41 11.93
N ARG A 563 -26.63 13.81 11.45
CA ARG A 563 -25.26 14.37 11.55
C ARG A 563 -24.78 14.93 10.21
N LEU A 564 -23.81 15.85 10.23
CA LEU A 564 -23.13 16.27 9.01
C LEU A 564 -22.27 15.11 8.47
N CYS A 565 -22.38 14.82 7.15
CA CYS A 565 -21.43 13.92 6.49
C CYS A 565 -20.08 14.63 6.33
N GLU A 566 -19.00 13.98 6.75
CA GLU A 566 -17.64 14.47 6.54
C GLU A 566 -17.28 14.45 5.04
N ARG A 567 -16.66 15.53 4.55
CA ARG A 567 -16.31 15.67 3.12
C ARG A 567 -15.46 14.52 2.59
N TRP A 568 -14.56 13.98 3.42
CA TRP A 568 -13.71 12.86 3.03
C TRP A 568 -14.53 11.58 2.83
N LEU A 569 -15.59 11.37 3.63
CA LEU A 569 -16.46 10.20 3.52
C LEU A 569 -17.38 10.33 2.31
N ASP A 570 -17.93 11.53 2.04
CA ASP A 570 -18.72 11.77 0.83
C ASP A 570 -17.88 11.58 -0.45
N ASN A 571 -16.61 12.01 -0.45
CA ASN A 571 -15.67 11.68 -1.52
C ASN A 571 -15.48 10.14 -1.65
N LEU A 572 -15.41 9.38 -0.55
CA LEU A 572 -15.36 7.91 -0.63
C LEU A 572 -16.65 7.29 -1.17
N PHE A 573 -17.82 7.89 -0.96
CA PHE A 573 -19.06 7.48 -1.64
C PHE A 573 -18.98 7.67 -3.16
N MET A 574 -18.37 8.77 -3.63
CA MET A 574 -18.15 8.99 -5.06
C MET A 574 -17.11 8.00 -5.63
N VAL A 575 -16.02 7.74 -4.90
CA VAL A 575 -15.04 6.70 -5.27
C VAL A 575 -15.70 5.32 -5.38
N LEU A 576 -16.58 4.97 -4.42
CA LEU A 576 -17.31 3.70 -4.44
C LEU A 576 -18.30 3.62 -5.60
N TYR A 577 -19.01 4.71 -5.89
CA TYR A 577 -19.93 4.79 -7.02
C TYR A 577 -19.20 4.49 -8.34
N GLU A 578 -18.01 5.04 -8.55
CA GLU A 578 -17.21 4.80 -9.75
C GLU A 578 -16.75 3.33 -9.87
N ASP A 579 -16.22 2.75 -8.79
CA ASP A 579 -15.87 1.30 -8.76
C ASP A 579 -17.10 0.42 -9.08
N LEU A 580 -18.26 0.69 -8.46
CA LEU A 580 -19.51 -0.06 -8.69
C LEU A 580 -20.09 0.14 -10.11
N ARG A 581 -19.99 1.35 -10.65
CA ARG A 581 -20.44 1.72 -12.01
C ARG A 581 -19.65 0.93 -13.05
N VAL A 582 -18.33 0.95 -12.95
CA VAL A 582 -17.43 0.19 -13.84
C VAL A 582 -17.68 -1.31 -13.70
N TRP A 583 -17.81 -1.83 -12.48
CA TRP A 583 -18.06 -3.25 -12.23
C TRP A 583 -19.40 -3.72 -12.84
N THR A 584 -20.44 -2.88 -12.74
CA THR A 584 -21.77 -3.19 -13.28
C THR A 584 -21.78 -3.18 -14.81
N ILE A 585 -21.09 -2.22 -15.45
CA ILE A 585 -20.89 -2.19 -16.90
C ILE A 585 -20.16 -3.46 -17.37
N PHE A 586 -19.03 -3.79 -16.73
CA PHE A 586 -18.28 -5.01 -17.01
C PHE A 586 -19.15 -6.29 -16.92
N ARG A 587 -19.92 -6.46 -15.83
CA ARG A 587 -20.80 -7.64 -15.69
C ARG A 587 -21.92 -7.68 -16.74
N ALA A 588 -22.47 -6.52 -17.12
CA ALA A 588 -23.47 -6.44 -18.19
C ALA A 588 -22.87 -6.80 -19.56
N GLU A 589 -21.67 -6.33 -19.87
CA GLU A 589 -20.93 -6.71 -21.08
C GLU A 589 -20.66 -8.22 -21.11
N VAL A 590 -20.09 -8.80 -20.04
CA VAL A 590 -19.84 -10.25 -19.95
C VAL A 590 -21.12 -11.06 -20.17
N ALA A 591 -22.25 -10.63 -19.58
CA ALA A 591 -23.54 -11.30 -19.77
C ALA A 591 -24.06 -11.20 -21.22
N HIS A 592 -23.91 -10.04 -21.86
CA HIS A 592 -24.31 -9.80 -23.25
C HIS A 592 -23.50 -10.63 -24.26
N PHE A 593 -22.17 -10.68 -24.11
CA PHE A 593 -21.33 -11.50 -24.98
C PHE A 593 -21.60 -12.99 -24.78
N LYS A 594 -21.86 -13.43 -23.54
CA LYS A 594 -22.22 -14.81 -23.21
C LYS A 594 -23.55 -15.23 -23.85
N THR A 595 -24.56 -14.37 -23.92
CA THR A 595 -25.83 -14.68 -24.62
C THR A 595 -25.69 -14.65 -26.14
N GLN A 596 -24.75 -13.89 -26.69
CA GLN A 596 -24.42 -13.93 -28.13
C GLN A 596 -23.51 -15.10 -28.53
N HIS A 597 -23.03 -15.90 -27.57
CA HIS A 597 -22.00 -16.94 -27.77
C HIS A 597 -20.69 -16.40 -28.39
N VAL A 598 -20.37 -15.13 -28.17
CA VAL A 598 -19.14 -14.48 -28.62
C VAL A 598 -18.15 -14.43 -27.45
N ALA A 599 -16.86 -14.65 -27.74
CA ALA A 599 -15.81 -14.52 -26.73
C ALA A 599 -15.63 -13.03 -26.35
N TYR A 600 -15.92 -12.69 -25.10
CA TYR A 600 -15.63 -11.36 -24.57
C TYR A 600 -14.12 -11.18 -24.39
N ARG A 601 -13.54 -10.20 -25.11
CA ARG A 601 -12.11 -9.91 -25.10
C ARG A 601 -11.85 -8.54 -24.47
N LYS A 602 -10.78 -8.50 -23.68
CA LYS A 602 -10.17 -7.32 -23.06
C LYS A 602 -8.66 -7.57 -23.05
N THR A 603 -7.89 -6.49 -22.99
CA THR A 603 -6.42 -6.54 -22.84
C THR A 603 -6.00 -7.17 -21.51
N GLY A 604 -4.75 -7.64 -21.43
CA GLY A 604 -4.15 -8.12 -20.18
C GLY A 604 -4.23 -7.09 -19.04
N LEU A 605 -3.93 -5.81 -19.29
CA LEU A 605 -4.00 -4.76 -18.27
C LEU A 605 -5.44 -4.49 -17.79
N GLU A 606 -6.43 -4.48 -18.68
CA GLU A 606 -7.83 -4.35 -18.28
C GLU A 606 -8.27 -5.51 -17.38
N TRP A 607 -7.91 -6.75 -17.72
CA TRP A 607 -8.22 -7.92 -16.87
C TRP A 607 -7.56 -7.83 -15.48
N GLU A 608 -6.34 -7.30 -15.38
CA GLU A 608 -5.69 -7.06 -14.09
C GLU A 608 -6.43 -6.00 -13.25
N ILE A 609 -6.84 -4.88 -13.85
CA ILE A 609 -7.59 -3.81 -13.17
C ILE A 609 -8.97 -4.31 -12.73
N LEU A 610 -9.64 -5.11 -13.57
CA LEU A 610 -10.94 -5.73 -13.26
C LEU A 610 -10.81 -6.78 -12.15
N GLY A 611 -9.70 -7.53 -12.10
CA GLY A 611 -9.37 -8.42 -10.99
C GLY A 611 -9.21 -7.66 -9.67
N ASP A 612 -8.46 -6.56 -9.67
CA ASP A 612 -8.32 -5.72 -8.47
C ASP A 612 -9.65 -5.09 -8.03
N LEU A 613 -10.47 -4.65 -8.99
CA LEU A 613 -11.80 -4.10 -8.74
C LEU A 613 -12.71 -5.15 -8.10
N GLY A 614 -12.71 -6.38 -8.64
CA GLY A 614 -13.42 -7.51 -8.06
C GLY A 614 -12.98 -7.82 -6.63
N ILE A 615 -11.67 -7.81 -6.33
CA ILE A 615 -11.18 -7.92 -4.94
C ILE A 615 -11.72 -6.79 -4.06
N ARG A 616 -11.60 -5.52 -4.49
CA ARG A 616 -12.04 -4.35 -3.69
C ARG A 616 -13.53 -4.40 -3.35
N LEU A 617 -14.34 -4.91 -4.26
CA LEU A 617 -15.79 -5.06 -4.13
C LEU A 617 -16.24 -6.42 -3.55
N HIS A 618 -15.31 -7.24 -3.04
CA HIS A 618 -15.56 -8.54 -2.40
C HIS A 618 -16.10 -9.66 -3.34
N HIS A 619 -15.92 -9.52 -4.65
CA HIS A 619 -16.24 -10.53 -5.67
C HIS A 619 -15.04 -11.45 -5.94
N LYS A 620 -14.69 -12.30 -4.97
CA LYS A 620 -13.47 -13.14 -5.02
C LYS A 620 -13.41 -14.09 -6.23
N GLU A 621 -14.51 -14.75 -6.57
CA GLU A 621 -14.52 -15.75 -7.65
C GLU A 621 -14.41 -15.09 -9.04
N GLU A 622 -15.15 -14.02 -9.28
CA GLU A 622 -15.05 -13.25 -10.53
C GLU A 622 -13.69 -12.55 -10.66
N ALA A 623 -13.08 -12.10 -9.55
CA ALA A 623 -11.72 -11.57 -9.54
C ALA A 623 -10.69 -12.65 -9.92
N LYS A 624 -10.81 -13.86 -9.37
CA LYS A 624 -9.96 -15.02 -9.70
C LYS A 624 -10.06 -15.36 -11.18
N GLU A 625 -11.27 -15.35 -11.76
CA GLU A 625 -11.49 -15.57 -13.19
C GLU A 625 -10.88 -14.45 -14.06
N ALA A 626 -10.97 -13.18 -13.63
CA ALA A 626 -10.34 -12.05 -14.30
C ALA A 626 -8.81 -12.15 -14.29
N TYR A 627 -8.18 -12.51 -13.16
CA TYR A 627 -6.74 -12.74 -13.10
C TYR A 627 -6.30 -13.94 -13.97
N GLN A 628 -7.10 -15.01 -14.05
CA GLN A 628 -6.83 -16.13 -14.95
C GLN A 628 -6.83 -15.65 -16.42
N ARG A 629 -7.84 -14.87 -16.84
CA ARG A 629 -7.90 -14.31 -18.20
C ARG A 629 -6.77 -13.33 -18.52
N CYS A 630 -6.31 -12.56 -17.54
CA CYS A 630 -5.11 -11.73 -17.70
C CYS A 630 -3.88 -12.58 -18.12
N LEU A 631 -3.79 -13.81 -17.61
CA LEU A 631 -2.66 -14.72 -17.84
C LEU A 631 -2.77 -15.57 -19.10
N ASP A 632 -3.91 -15.52 -19.80
CA ASP A 632 -4.04 -16.05 -21.18
C ASP A 632 -3.28 -15.17 -22.20
N THR A 633 -2.88 -13.96 -21.81
CA THR A 633 -2.10 -13.01 -22.63
C THR A 633 -0.59 -13.15 -22.35
N PRO A 634 0.31 -12.89 -23.33
CA PRO A 634 1.75 -12.93 -23.13
C PRO A 634 2.29 -11.67 -22.40
N ARG A 635 1.46 -10.97 -21.63
CA ARG A 635 1.84 -9.73 -20.95
C ARG A 635 2.78 -9.99 -19.77
N TYR A 636 3.83 -9.17 -19.64
CA TYR A 636 4.74 -9.21 -18.49
C TYR A 636 4.08 -8.60 -17.24
N SER A 637 3.32 -9.39 -16.48
CA SER A 637 2.77 -8.98 -15.18
C SER A 637 2.95 -10.01 -14.07
N TYR A 638 3.53 -9.53 -12.96
CA TYR A 638 3.66 -10.24 -11.68
C TYR A 638 2.34 -10.35 -10.91
N LYS A 639 1.49 -9.32 -10.99
CA LYS A 639 0.40 -9.09 -10.03
C LYS A 639 -0.69 -10.17 -10.05
N PRO A 640 -1.18 -10.64 -11.21
CA PRO A 640 -2.16 -11.74 -11.25
C PRO A 640 -1.61 -13.02 -10.62
N TRP A 641 -0.35 -13.38 -10.89
CA TRP A 641 0.29 -14.56 -10.29
C TRP A 641 0.39 -14.44 -8.77
N SER A 642 0.79 -13.27 -8.25
CA SER A 642 0.83 -13.00 -6.81
C SER A 642 -0.56 -13.10 -6.16
N LYS A 643 -1.61 -12.54 -6.79
CA LYS A 643 -2.99 -12.62 -6.26
C LYS A 643 -3.56 -14.03 -6.30
N LEU A 644 -3.34 -14.76 -7.40
CA LEU A 644 -3.76 -16.14 -7.53
C LEU A 644 -3.02 -17.08 -6.56
N LEU A 645 -1.74 -16.83 -6.27
CA LEU A 645 -0.99 -17.59 -5.26
C LEU A 645 -1.61 -17.48 -3.86
N ASP A 646 -2.00 -16.26 -3.42
CA ASP A 646 -2.71 -16.08 -2.16
C ASP A 646 -4.07 -16.81 -2.16
N MET A 647 -4.83 -16.70 -3.26
CA MET A 647 -6.15 -17.35 -3.40
C MET A 647 -6.06 -18.88 -3.37
N TYR A 648 -5.17 -19.49 -4.15
CA TYR A 648 -5.03 -20.96 -4.17
C TYR A 648 -4.47 -21.51 -2.85
N ALA A 649 -3.61 -20.74 -2.15
CA ALA A 649 -3.14 -21.11 -0.81
C ALA A 649 -4.21 -20.89 0.29
N GLU A 650 -5.16 -19.98 0.10
CA GLU A 650 -6.40 -19.89 0.90
C GLU A 650 -7.32 -21.10 0.66
N GLU A 651 -7.44 -21.57 -0.57
CA GLU A 651 -8.27 -22.73 -0.95
C GLU A 651 -7.66 -24.09 -0.57
N GLY A 652 -6.34 -24.14 -0.29
CA GLY A 652 -5.61 -25.39 -0.04
C GLY A 652 -5.21 -26.15 -1.32
N ASP A 653 -5.28 -25.52 -2.50
CA ASP A 653 -4.94 -26.14 -3.78
C ASP A 653 -3.42 -26.19 -3.97
N ILE A 654 -2.80 -27.32 -3.60
CA ILE A 654 -1.35 -27.55 -3.74
C ILE A 654 -0.89 -27.35 -5.19
N GLN A 655 -1.61 -27.91 -6.17
CA GLN A 655 -1.14 -27.97 -7.55
C GLN A 655 -1.11 -26.58 -8.18
N ARG A 656 -2.20 -25.82 -8.06
CA ARG A 656 -2.25 -24.46 -8.60
C ARG A 656 -1.37 -23.49 -7.82
N SER A 657 -1.25 -23.66 -6.50
CA SER A 657 -0.32 -22.87 -5.68
C SER A 657 1.13 -23.08 -6.10
N LEU A 658 1.57 -24.32 -6.35
CA LEU A 658 2.92 -24.60 -6.85
C LEU A 658 3.17 -23.99 -8.23
N GLN A 659 2.21 -24.12 -9.15
CA GLN A 659 2.32 -23.53 -10.50
C GLN A 659 2.41 -22.00 -10.45
N ALA A 660 1.59 -21.34 -9.63
CA ALA A 660 1.65 -19.90 -9.42
C ALA A 660 2.96 -19.49 -8.73
N ALA A 661 3.39 -20.21 -7.69
CA ALA A 661 4.61 -19.93 -6.94
C ALA A 661 5.87 -19.99 -7.82
N VAL A 662 5.96 -20.92 -8.77
CA VAL A 662 7.08 -20.98 -9.74
C VAL A 662 7.14 -19.69 -10.59
N ARG A 663 5.98 -19.14 -10.99
CA ARG A 663 5.92 -17.87 -11.74
C ARG A 663 6.23 -16.67 -10.86
N VAL A 664 5.68 -16.59 -9.65
CA VAL A 664 6.00 -15.55 -8.66
C VAL A 664 7.50 -15.56 -8.34
N ALA A 665 8.11 -16.73 -8.16
CA ALA A 665 9.56 -16.89 -7.95
C ALA A 665 10.37 -16.37 -9.14
N ALA A 666 9.97 -16.70 -10.38
CA ALA A 666 10.65 -16.21 -11.57
C ALA A 666 10.63 -14.68 -11.70
N TYR A 667 9.49 -14.03 -11.40
CA TYR A 667 9.43 -12.57 -11.34
C TYR A 667 10.32 -12.00 -10.23
N GLN A 668 10.25 -12.56 -9.02
CA GLN A 668 11.07 -12.13 -7.88
C GLN A 668 12.57 -12.26 -8.16
N TRP A 669 13.02 -13.39 -8.71
CA TRP A 669 14.41 -13.61 -9.12
C TRP A 669 14.82 -12.71 -10.29
N GLY A 670 13.93 -12.43 -11.24
CA GLY A 670 14.15 -11.44 -12.31
C GLY A 670 14.28 -10.00 -11.81
N GLU A 671 13.79 -9.71 -10.60
CA GLU A 671 13.97 -8.44 -9.87
C GLU A 671 14.99 -8.57 -8.71
N TYR A 672 15.91 -9.54 -8.78
CA TYR A 672 17.02 -9.74 -7.82
C TYR A 672 16.61 -9.99 -6.37
N ALA A 673 15.36 -10.39 -6.13
CA ALA A 673 14.91 -10.90 -4.83
C ALA A 673 15.28 -12.39 -4.71
N GLU A 674 16.50 -12.64 -4.25
CA GLU A 674 17.07 -13.97 -3.97
C GLU A 674 16.67 -14.50 -2.57
N MET A 675 15.92 -13.73 -1.78
CA MET A 675 15.46 -14.14 -0.46
C MET A 675 14.42 -15.27 -0.51
N THR A 676 14.53 -16.18 0.45
CA THR A 676 13.58 -17.26 0.72
C THR A 676 12.50 -16.79 1.69
N TYR A 677 12.88 -16.12 2.79
CA TYR A 677 11.96 -15.70 3.87
C TYR A 677 12.29 -14.30 4.39
N PRO A 678 11.30 -13.44 4.76
CA PRO A 678 9.85 -13.67 4.77
C PRO A 678 9.16 -13.21 3.48
N THR A 679 9.07 -14.11 2.50
CA THR A 679 8.39 -13.85 1.21
C THR A 679 6.94 -14.35 1.22
N GLN A 680 6.14 -13.80 0.30
CA GLN A 680 4.80 -14.30 -0.01
C GLN A 680 4.78 -15.81 -0.31
N ILE A 681 5.76 -16.30 -1.07
CA ILE A 681 5.84 -17.73 -1.48
C ILE A 681 6.02 -18.62 -0.25
N ALA A 682 6.97 -18.27 0.63
CA ALA A 682 7.21 -19.02 1.86
C ALA A 682 5.97 -19.02 2.76
N ARG A 683 5.31 -17.87 2.95
CA ARG A 683 4.05 -17.76 3.72
C ARG A 683 2.97 -18.70 3.17
N CYS A 684 2.77 -18.71 1.85
CA CYS A 684 1.79 -19.60 1.22
C CYS A 684 2.17 -21.08 1.35
N PHE A 685 3.45 -21.43 1.22
CA PHE A 685 3.92 -22.81 1.39
C PHE A 685 3.82 -23.29 2.84
N PHE A 686 4.11 -22.44 3.82
CA PHE A 686 3.98 -22.78 5.24
C PHE A 686 2.51 -22.94 5.66
N LYS A 687 1.62 -22.07 5.15
CA LYS A 687 0.17 -22.23 5.30
C LYS A 687 -0.35 -23.54 4.70
N LEU A 688 0.09 -23.91 3.49
CA LEU A 688 -0.23 -25.22 2.91
C LEU A 688 0.39 -26.36 3.73
N GLY A 689 1.58 -26.14 4.30
CA GLY A 689 2.31 -27.06 5.17
C GLY A 689 1.51 -27.45 6.42
N GLN A 690 0.90 -26.48 7.08
CA GLN A 690 -0.02 -26.69 8.21
C GLN A 690 -1.25 -27.54 7.84
N ILE A 691 -1.70 -27.52 6.57
CA ILE A 691 -2.89 -28.25 6.09
C ILE A 691 -2.54 -29.65 5.57
N HIS A 692 -1.36 -29.81 4.95
CA HIS A 692 -1.05 -30.97 4.11
C HIS A 692 0.26 -31.70 4.45
N GLY A 693 1.12 -31.13 5.30
CA GLY A 693 2.48 -31.60 5.54
C GLY A 693 3.47 -31.10 4.47
N HIS A 694 4.67 -30.72 4.90
CA HIS A 694 5.72 -30.23 3.99
C HIS A 694 6.16 -31.32 3.01
N ALA A 695 6.22 -32.59 3.45
CA ALA A 695 6.67 -33.69 2.61
C ALA A 695 5.77 -33.86 1.39
N LYS A 696 4.44 -33.80 1.57
CA LYS A 696 3.45 -33.93 0.50
C LYS A 696 3.60 -32.83 -0.55
N ILE A 697 3.81 -31.58 -0.14
CA ILE A 697 4.01 -30.45 -1.06
C ILE A 697 5.33 -30.60 -1.81
N GLN A 698 6.41 -31.01 -1.14
CA GLN A 698 7.71 -31.25 -1.78
C GLN A 698 7.62 -32.40 -2.82
N TYR A 699 6.91 -33.49 -2.53
CA TYR A 699 6.66 -34.56 -3.50
C TYR A 699 5.82 -34.09 -4.69
N SER A 700 4.80 -33.25 -4.46
CA SER A 700 4.03 -32.63 -5.54
C SER A 700 4.92 -31.73 -6.41
N LEU A 701 5.80 -30.93 -5.82
CA LEU A 701 6.78 -30.10 -6.54
C LEU A 701 7.72 -30.95 -7.41
N LEU A 702 8.29 -32.04 -6.86
CA LEU A 702 9.13 -32.97 -7.62
C LEU A 702 8.38 -33.59 -8.80
N SER A 703 7.07 -33.85 -8.67
CA SER A 703 6.25 -34.40 -9.76
C SER A 703 5.98 -33.44 -10.93
N ILE A 704 6.25 -32.13 -10.77
CA ILE A 704 6.11 -31.13 -11.85
C ILE A 704 7.21 -31.28 -12.90
N GLY A 705 8.38 -31.84 -12.55
CA GLY A 705 9.49 -32.04 -13.49
C GLY A 705 10.17 -30.74 -13.92
N LEU A 706 10.34 -29.80 -13.00
CA LEU A 706 11.03 -28.52 -13.25
C LEU A 706 12.53 -28.72 -13.55
N PRO A 707 13.17 -27.85 -14.37
CA PRO A 707 14.62 -27.87 -14.57
C PRO A 707 15.39 -27.67 -13.25
N ASP A 708 16.53 -28.35 -13.09
CA ASP A 708 17.33 -28.36 -11.84
C ASP A 708 17.57 -26.98 -11.20
N PRO A 709 17.89 -25.88 -11.93
CA PRO A 709 18.08 -24.57 -11.32
C PRO A 709 16.79 -24.01 -10.71
N VAL A 710 15.66 -24.18 -11.40
CA VAL A 710 14.33 -23.77 -10.92
C VAL A 710 13.91 -24.63 -9.73
N MET A 711 14.10 -25.95 -9.84
CA MET A 711 13.81 -26.89 -8.76
C MET A 711 14.61 -26.56 -7.50
N LYS A 712 15.90 -26.21 -7.61
CA LYS A 712 16.73 -25.79 -6.47
C LYS A 712 16.20 -24.52 -5.79
N ILE A 713 15.70 -23.55 -6.56
CA ILE A 713 15.06 -22.33 -6.02
C ILE A 713 13.78 -22.71 -5.28
N MET A 714 12.92 -23.54 -5.88
CA MET A 714 11.67 -23.96 -5.23
C MET A 714 11.91 -24.86 -4.00
N ASP A 715 12.98 -25.64 -3.95
CA ASP A 715 13.35 -26.44 -2.76
C ASP A 715 13.85 -25.57 -1.60
N SER A 716 14.39 -24.37 -1.87
CA SER A 716 14.97 -23.52 -0.82
C SER A 716 13.94 -23.15 0.25
N TYR A 717 12.69 -22.89 -0.14
CA TYR A 717 11.57 -22.64 0.78
C TYR A 717 11.33 -23.83 1.74
N PHE A 718 11.46 -25.07 1.27
CA PHE A 718 11.33 -26.27 2.11
C PHE A 718 12.60 -26.56 2.93
N VAL A 719 13.79 -26.25 2.41
CA VAL A 719 15.05 -26.28 3.17
C VAL A 719 15.00 -25.28 4.32
N TYR A 720 14.49 -24.07 4.10
CA TYR A 720 14.25 -23.08 5.15
C TYR A 720 13.25 -23.63 6.19
N GLY A 721 12.08 -24.11 5.73
CA GLY A 721 11.07 -24.70 6.60
C GLY A 721 11.60 -25.83 7.50
N ARG A 722 12.47 -26.71 6.96
CA ARG A 722 13.17 -27.75 7.74
C ARG A 722 14.20 -27.20 8.71
N THR A 723 15.02 -26.24 8.27
CA THR A 723 16.09 -25.62 9.09
C THR A 723 15.52 -24.93 10.33
N PHE A 724 14.43 -24.19 10.15
CA PHE A 724 13.78 -23.42 11.22
C PHE A 724 12.63 -24.15 11.92
N LYS A 725 12.36 -25.42 11.55
CA LYS A 725 11.29 -26.27 12.11
C LYS A 725 9.93 -25.58 12.10
N VAL A 726 9.56 -25.10 10.92
CA VAL A 726 8.23 -24.50 10.65
C VAL A 726 7.14 -25.55 10.82
N GLU A 727 5.99 -25.14 11.34
CA GLU A 727 4.86 -26.06 11.58
C GLU A 727 4.46 -26.80 10.29
N GLY A 728 4.36 -28.14 10.35
CA GLY A 728 4.17 -28.99 9.17
C GLY A 728 5.45 -29.60 8.59
N TYR A 729 6.65 -29.22 9.07
CA TYR A 729 7.93 -29.75 8.56
C TYR A 729 8.16 -31.26 8.81
N ASP A 730 7.50 -31.81 9.83
CA ASP A 730 7.59 -33.18 10.32
C ASP A 730 6.45 -34.10 9.84
N PHE A 731 5.56 -33.57 9.00
CA PHE A 731 4.37 -34.24 8.43
C PHE A 731 4.47 -34.46 6.91
#